data_AF-A0AA39V5G2-F1
#
_entry.id   AF-A0AA39V5G2-F1
#
_cell.length_a   1.000
_cell.length_b   1.000
_cell.length_c   1.000
_cell.angle_alpha   90.00
_cell.angle_beta   90.00
_cell.angle_gamma   90.00
#
_symmetry.space_group_name_H-M   'P 1'
#
loop_
_entity.id
_entity.type
_entity.pdbx_description
1 polymer ?
#
loop_
_entity_poly.entity_id
_entity_poly.type
_entity_poly.pdbx_seq_one_letter_code
_entity_poly.pdbx_strand_id
1 'polypeptide(L)'
;MSRMSPKRMYRSDLFSPEKLTSTDALERALQELQCILTKDNFKHVFQEILDDASPNILLLVLSSLSKTISLIPWFLESFPVEAADYDATIHCKTISCLSTELLSSSVVEDKELCARHHEIAQITPKVLRYLLSSIYPIDIGSEHHDRKGKAEQMVPLQEENTRTLVRKYFDVDMPETSSEASVLVDHVLQSQKESLKFYLELLCRPGVFISLKERCVTSAFPIEDVKNSLGFVAEPFAHPTVQQMKSAFYIDTTEGFGQWTVIVSSDTENFLRSTYEKDISTFNVAVKKIKELSCGLFTRNNQKGLSGRATEVPIFEAKVSRNLRLVYQIDIIRGDCSEQQEVLEAIKIFGIYTRNQIDNRLWRSMSDQLRQKGVEYWKRCMIRKRADQASKDTFVPVSFPPRREVLPSETENLLDLHPDETAQIHPRLVVEKFFTFSQGRREEAIELLLCEGESKDALRRAQECILEGLWHGISFGLDSHTIRSDPTLSRLMHFAIRLDVTFMNQIKATELSMFIAISQDQTSRLRELGLEFHKIGHSSAALLCLDQYFSRTLQIQSMALVDAIEELDLFYIYVNLLSAAVYQTDPCEDIATATLFGFQWMADNKFLVPRNTWLHIAALELQLRSATSNSDLILSASELRGLFCCVLVDHIKQRINAENDECARSQAFQPCLVFAVSGFCTQPNCPGAHVSPSVIDAGYYNMRIRLHLQQILILQVLRENVHIDMEFRGTKFWIHRLCNALHPPHHMFGSSSHLALSTVPEATKGLNIVKDWMRTFVYRQEFLPDIAFLTDVIRTTTLAFMFDRSEADDYLKHAAYFSMRTPPMYIRRGGSSILPELLAAMSGTYTWSLTAGFVFVEQVLHVIMRQLPIDVGVLCDLVDFLCSSVIFCGRRPGMALLHDITVPRSWLLRFIEYDLSYLNPSMQTNAYHLLLMCMGDLLEQLNGGKGSEYLLYGTSGNLSNVPAVVRHVFIARILKAICLLGYNIHNDLIKNKIRNLLLSLRYEGCMLPSLYSRYVDAASNSWDELAEAIRCSLQHDTMDEMIRLLHKSKAPARGRTLPGVREVAYDNLMDIRELLDPIPIQDTTQSESEQIAAVFIQRIYRKVLRHRRDVSKIGTASLHARIYASCTKEVSQLGDKPGRYLRLFLGPLPHVLICLETIRLDTLSERQRTKKRLKKCSPNETDVLNDWLMQIKKVYRTAINLQKQLSPSSVFHERCDDKQLRKLVEEVNDLVSSLPFDTSSDLSNDLQLAIKGIVVEHSQAHA
;
A
#
# COMPACT_ATOMS: atom_id res chain seq x y z
N MET A 1 -34.29 54.70 -28.94
CA MET A 1 -33.13 54.24 -29.73
C MET A 1 -31.88 54.46 -28.89
N SER A 2 -31.43 53.43 -28.16
CA SER A 2 -30.30 53.54 -27.23
C SER A 2 -29.24 52.52 -27.61
N ARG A 3 -28.09 53.07 -28.03
CA ARG A 3 -26.73 52.53 -28.20
C ARG A 3 -26.55 51.01 -28.05
N MET A 4 -26.26 50.36 -29.19
CA MET A 4 -25.55 49.08 -29.24
C MET A 4 -24.25 49.17 -28.43
N SER A 5 -24.10 48.30 -27.44
CA SER A 5 -22.82 47.96 -26.83
C SER A 5 -21.89 47.37 -27.89
N PRO A 6 -20.61 47.80 -27.96
CA PRO A 6 -19.70 47.34 -29.00
C PRO A 6 -19.40 45.84 -28.82
N LYS A 7 -19.43 45.07 -29.93
CA LYS A 7 -18.84 43.72 -29.97
C LYS A 7 -17.38 43.86 -29.51
N ARG A 8 -17.06 43.42 -28.29
CA ARG A 8 -15.66 43.36 -27.81
C ARG A 8 -14.96 42.29 -28.64
N MET A 9 -14.08 42.71 -29.54
CA MET A 9 -13.15 41.80 -30.23
C MET A 9 -12.06 41.38 -29.24
N TYR A 10 -11.62 40.12 -29.33
CA TYR A 10 -10.43 39.65 -28.60
C TYR A 10 -9.25 40.58 -28.93
N ARG A 11 -8.46 40.93 -27.91
CA ARG A 11 -7.24 41.74 -28.07
C ARG A 11 -6.06 40.84 -27.76
N SER A 12 -5.10 40.74 -28.68
CA SER A 12 -3.91 39.87 -28.53
C SER A 12 -3.00 40.29 -27.37
N ASP A 13 -3.15 41.51 -26.85
CA ASP A 13 -2.42 42.05 -25.70
C ASP A 13 -3.06 41.71 -24.33
N LEU A 14 -4.05 40.80 -24.27
CA LEU A 14 -4.76 40.46 -23.03
C LEU A 14 -3.90 39.65 -22.04
N PHE A 15 -3.03 38.78 -22.55
CA PHE A 15 -2.11 37.94 -21.77
C PHE A 15 -0.64 38.35 -21.92
N SER A 16 -0.36 39.63 -22.24
CA SER A 16 1.02 40.10 -22.38
C SER A 16 1.76 40.03 -21.03
N PRO A 17 3.06 39.68 -21.02
CA PRO A 17 3.84 39.57 -19.77
C PRO A 17 3.81 40.85 -18.93
N GLU A 18 3.71 42.01 -19.60
CA GLU A 18 3.64 43.34 -18.99
C GLU A 18 2.36 43.60 -18.18
N LYS A 19 1.28 42.86 -18.46
CA LYS A 19 -0.03 42.98 -17.76
C LYS A 19 -0.28 41.88 -16.73
N LEU A 20 0.46 40.77 -16.79
CA LEU A 20 0.34 39.63 -15.87
C LEU A 20 1.26 39.78 -14.64
N THR A 21 1.10 40.89 -13.91
CA THR A 21 1.96 41.24 -12.76
C THR A 21 1.50 40.67 -11.41
N SER A 22 0.29 40.09 -11.35
CA SER A 22 -0.29 39.49 -10.14
C SER A 22 -1.36 38.46 -10.48
N THR A 23 -1.68 37.58 -9.52
CA THR A 23 -2.76 36.60 -9.63
C THR A 23 -4.12 37.25 -9.91
N ASP A 24 -4.38 38.44 -9.36
CA ASP A 24 -5.63 39.19 -9.57
C ASP A 24 -5.72 39.82 -10.97
N ALA A 25 -4.58 40.14 -11.59
CA ALA A 25 -4.55 40.62 -12.98
C ALA A 25 -4.85 39.47 -13.95
N LEU A 26 -4.31 38.28 -13.67
CA LEU A 26 -4.57 37.08 -14.44
C LEU A 26 -6.04 36.65 -14.38
N GLU A 27 -6.66 36.70 -13.21
CA GLU A 27 -8.06 36.32 -13.02
C GLU A 27 -9.02 37.27 -13.75
N ARG A 28 -8.71 38.57 -13.78
CA ARG A 28 -9.44 39.57 -14.57
C ARG A 28 -9.31 39.34 -16.08
N ALA A 29 -8.12 38.97 -16.57
CA ALA A 29 -7.90 38.65 -17.98
C ALA A 29 -8.69 37.40 -18.41
N LEU A 30 -8.74 36.36 -17.57
CA LEU A 30 -9.54 35.15 -17.82
C LEU A 30 -11.05 35.44 -17.83
N GLN A 31 -11.54 36.28 -16.92
CA GLN A 31 -12.95 36.71 -16.91
C GLN A 31 -13.31 37.54 -18.15
N GLU A 32 -12.42 38.42 -18.60
CA GLU A 32 -12.63 39.20 -19.82
C GLU A 32 -12.68 38.29 -21.05
N LEU A 33 -11.78 37.31 -21.16
CA LEU A 33 -11.81 36.30 -22.21
C LEU A 33 -13.12 35.49 -22.16
N GLN A 34 -13.56 35.07 -20.98
CA GLN A 34 -14.82 34.34 -20.79
C GLN A 34 -16.04 35.13 -21.29
N CYS A 35 -16.06 36.46 -21.10
CA CYS A 35 -17.15 37.33 -21.59
C CYS A 35 -17.11 37.57 -23.11
N ILE A 36 -15.95 37.37 -23.75
CA ILE A 36 -15.76 37.58 -25.20
C ILE A 36 -16.04 36.30 -26.00
N LEU A 37 -15.79 35.13 -25.42
CA LEU A 37 -15.90 33.84 -26.08
C LEU A 37 -17.36 33.45 -26.37
N THR A 38 -17.64 33.14 -27.63
CA THR A 38 -18.89 32.58 -28.14
C THR A 38 -18.61 31.37 -29.02
N LYS A 39 -19.61 30.51 -29.24
CA LYS A 39 -19.46 29.32 -30.12
C LYS A 39 -18.96 29.67 -31.53
N ASP A 40 -19.30 30.88 -32.01
CA ASP A 40 -18.97 31.34 -33.36
C ASP A 40 -17.54 31.92 -33.48
N ASN A 41 -16.87 32.25 -32.38
CA ASN A 41 -15.54 32.86 -32.39
C ASN A 41 -14.42 31.97 -31.81
N PHE A 42 -14.73 30.78 -31.28
CA PHE A 42 -13.72 29.85 -30.73
C PHE A 42 -12.56 29.61 -31.68
N LYS A 43 -12.84 29.25 -32.95
CA LYS A 43 -11.78 28.95 -33.94
C LYS A 43 -10.81 30.11 -34.14
N HIS A 44 -11.31 31.34 -34.22
CA HIS A 44 -10.48 32.54 -34.44
C HIS A 44 -9.65 32.87 -33.19
N VAL A 45 -10.27 32.87 -32.01
CA VAL A 45 -9.61 33.26 -30.76
C VAL A 45 -8.55 32.24 -30.36
N PHE A 46 -8.81 30.94 -30.48
CA PHE A 46 -7.78 29.92 -30.18
C PHE A 46 -6.67 29.89 -31.23
N GLN A 47 -6.95 30.23 -32.49
CA GLN A 47 -5.89 30.38 -33.51
C GLN A 47 -4.96 31.56 -33.16
N GLU A 48 -5.52 32.71 -32.76
CA GLU A 48 -4.72 33.86 -32.30
C GLU A 48 -3.94 33.56 -31.01
N ILE A 49 -4.52 32.84 -30.04
CA ILE A 49 -3.79 32.41 -28.83
C ILE A 49 -2.65 31.45 -29.17
N LEU A 50 -2.85 30.54 -30.11
CA LEU A 50 -1.82 29.60 -30.57
C LEU A 50 -0.68 30.30 -31.34
N ASP A 51 -0.99 31.38 -32.05
CA ASP A 51 -0.02 32.10 -32.89
C ASP A 51 0.74 33.22 -32.10
N ASP A 52 0.09 33.90 -31.13
CA ASP A 52 0.67 35.05 -30.40
C ASP A 52 1.06 34.77 -28.93
N ALA A 53 0.56 33.70 -28.28
CA ALA A 53 0.74 33.48 -26.83
C ALA A 53 1.74 32.36 -26.49
N SER A 54 2.38 32.47 -25.31
CA SER A 54 3.24 31.39 -24.80
C SER A 54 2.44 30.09 -24.56
N PRO A 55 3.05 28.90 -24.75
CA PRO A 55 2.38 27.60 -24.57
C PRO A 55 1.69 27.44 -23.20
N ASN A 56 2.28 28.03 -22.15
CA ASN A 56 1.73 28.06 -20.79
C ASN A 56 0.39 28.82 -20.69
N ILE A 57 0.19 29.86 -21.50
CA ILE A 57 -1.07 30.61 -21.54
C ILE A 57 -2.18 29.75 -22.14
N LEU A 58 -1.90 28.97 -23.19
CA LEU A 58 -2.88 28.05 -23.78
C LEU A 58 -3.33 26.99 -22.76
N LEU A 59 -2.39 26.38 -22.04
CA LEU A 59 -2.67 25.40 -20.99
C LEU A 59 -3.53 25.98 -19.86
N LEU A 60 -3.23 27.21 -19.44
CA LEU A 60 -3.99 27.92 -18.43
C LEU A 60 -5.40 28.26 -18.91
N VAL A 61 -5.53 28.78 -20.13
CA VAL A 61 -6.83 29.12 -20.73
C VAL A 61 -7.71 27.88 -20.89
N LEU A 62 -7.15 26.77 -21.39
CA LEU A 62 -7.86 25.50 -21.55
C LEU A 62 -8.26 24.89 -20.20
N SER A 63 -7.38 24.90 -19.19
CA SER A 63 -7.72 24.38 -17.85
C SER A 63 -8.77 25.24 -17.11
N SER A 64 -8.71 26.57 -17.26
CA SER A 64 -9.63 27.50 -16.60
C SER A 64 -11.03 27.51 -17.21
N LEU A 65 -11.11 27.56 -18.54
CA LEU A 65 -12.37 27.77 -19.24
C LEU A 65 -13.13 26.48 -19.52
N SER A 66 -12.48 25.31 -19.50
CA SER A 66 -13.15 24.02 -19.69
C SER A 66 -14.21 23.71 -18.62
N LYS A 67 -14.11 24.35 -17.44
CA LYS A 67 -15.09 24.22 -16.34
C LYS A 67 -16.31 25.14 -16.50
N THR A 68 -16.17 26.26 -17.21
CA THR A 68 -17.20 27.31 -17.28
C THR A 68 -17.86 27.41 -18.65
N ILE A 69 -17.21 26.93 -19.71
CA ILE A 69 -17.68 26.94 -21.10
C ILE A 69 -17.55 25.52 -21.68
N SER A 70 -18.50 25.08 -22.52
CA SER A 70 -18.48 23.78 -23.21
C SER A 70 -17.39 23.68 -24.30
N LEU A 71 -16.13 23.90 -23.94
CA LEU A 71 -14.96 23.87 -24.83
C LEU A 71 -14.55 22.46 -25.23
N ILE A 72 -14.57 21.50 -24.30
CA ILE A 72 -14.23 20.10 -24.58
C ILE A 72 -15.19 19.48 -25.61
N PRO A 73 -16.52 19.59 -25.46
CA PRO A 73 -17.45 19.14 -26.50
C PRO A 73 -17.18 19.78 -27.86
N TRP A 74 -16.89 21.10 -27.88
CA TRP A 74 -16.59 21.79 -29.14
C TRP A 74 -15.31 21.25 -29.81
N PHE A 75 -14.20 21.09 -29.08
CA PHE A 75 -12.95 20.53 -29.62
C PHE A 75 -13.12 19.09 -30.17
N LEU A 76 -14.01 18.29 -29.58
CA LEU A 76 -14.28 16.92 -30.03
C LEU A 76 -15.30 16.85 -31.18
N GLU A 77 -16.29 17.75 -31.23
CA GLU A 77 -17.29 17.83 -32.30
C GLU A 77 -16.73 18.47 -33.58
N SER A 78 -15.84 19.44 -33.45
CA SER A 78 -15.17 20.14 -34.57
C SER A 78 -13.92 19.45 -35.10
N PHE A 79 -13.54 18.30 -34.52
CA PHE A 79 -12.35 17.56 -34.91
C PHE A 79 -12.42 17.15 -36.40
N PRO A 80 -11.32 17.29 -37.17
CA PRO A 80 -11.33 17.00 -38.60
C PRO A 80 -11.69 15.54 -38.90
N VAL A 81 -12.58 15.35 -39.87
CA VAL A 81 -13.00 14.03 -40.37
C VAL A 81 -12.18 13.60 -41.59
N GLU A 82 -11.59 14.55 -42.31
CA GLU A 82 -10.71 14.30 -43.45
C GLU A 82 -9.25 14.55 -43.06
N ALA A 83 -8.33 13.74 -43.58
CA ALA A 83 -6.90 13.91 -43.34
C ALA A 83 -6.25 15.01 -44.19
N ALA A 84 -6.94 15.45 -45.26
CA ALA A 84 -6.53 16.62 -46.02
C ALA A 84 -6.52 17.84 -45.07
N ASP A 85 -5.41 18.57 -45.04
CA ASP A 85 -5.19 19.75 -44.20
C ASP A 85 -5.16 19.52 -42.68
N TYR A 86 -5.07 18.27 -42.18
CA TYR A 86 -4.95 17.95 -40.75
C TYR A 86 -3.84 18.76 -40.05
N ASP A 87 -2.68 18.87 -40.69
CA ASP A 87 -1.51 19.61 -40.18
C ASP A 87 -1.78 21.11 -39.97
N ALA A 88 -2.71 21.68 -40.75
CA ALA A 88 -3.09 23.09 -40.68
C ALA A 88 -4.22 23.35 -39.64
N THR A 89 -4.78 22.31 -39.03
CA THR A 89 -5.88 22.46 -38.07
C THR A 89 -5.43 22.96 -36.71
N ILE A 90 -6.32 23.71 -36.04
CA ILE A 90 -6.17 24.09 -34.62
C ILE A 90 -6.01 22.86 -33.72
N HIS A 91 -6.61 21.72 -34.08
CA HIS A 91 -6.57 20.49 -33.29
C HIS A 91 -5.16 19.89 -33.28
N CYS A 92 -4.53 19.76 -34.45
CA CYS A 92 -3.15 19.28 -34.56
C CYS A 92 -2.18 20.22 -33.80
N LYS A 93 -2.30 21.54 -33.98
CA LYS A 93 -1.50 22.53 -33.25
C LYS A 93 -1.69 22.43 -31.74
N THR A 94 -2.93 22.25 -31.28
CA THR A 94 -3.26 22.09 -29.85
C THR A 94 -2.68 20.80 -29.29
N ILE A 95 -2.83 19.64 -29.96
CA ILE A 95 -2.27 18.36 -29.51
C ILE A 95 -0.74 18.43 -29.43
N SER A 96 -0.10 19.03 -30.45
CA SER A 96 1.36 19.21 -30.46
C SER A 96 1.85 20.04 -29.26
N CYS A 97 1.18 21.17 -28.99
CA CYS A 97 1.46 22.03 -27.84
C CYS A 97 1.25 21.28 -26.52
N LEU A 98 0.08 20.68 -26.32
CA LEU A 98 -0.25 19.95 -25.09
C LEU A 98 0.68 18.77 -24.83
N SER A 99 1.00 17.99 -25.86
CA SER A 99 1.87 16.83 -25.74
C SER A 99 3.30 17.20 -25.36
N THR A 100 3.81 18.35 -25.83
CA THR A 100 5.19 18.79 -25.57
C THR A 100 5.32 19.39 -24.17
N GLU A 101 4.37 20.22 -23.78
CA GLU A 101 4.41 20.91 -22.48
C GLU A 101 4.01 20.02 -21.31
N LEU A 102 3.07 19.08 -21.49
CA LEU A 102 2.68 18.16 -20.42
C LEU A 102 3.71 17.04 -20.21
N LEU A 103 4.50 16.68 -21.22
CA LEU A 103 5.62 15.73 -21.07
C LEU A 103 6.74 16.29 -20.18
N SER A 104 6.99 17.59 -20.24
CA SER A 104 8.01 18.28 -19.43
C SER A 104 7.49 18.74 -18.05
N SER A 105 6.19 18.57 -17.78
CA SER A 105 5.56 18.98 -16.53
C SER A 105 5.81 17.98 -15.40
N SER A 106 6.22 18.47 -14.22
CA SER A 106 6.38 17.66 -13.01
C SER A 106 5.05 17.22 -12.39
N VAL A 107 3.91 17.71 -12.91
CA VAL A 107 2.57 17.54 -12.35
C VAL A 107 1.85 16.30 -12.90
N VAL A 108 2.43 15.63 -13.91
CA VAL A 108 1.82 14.45 -14.53
C VAL A 108 2.40 13.17 -13.91
N GLU A 109 1.54 12.40 -13.24
CA GLU A 109 1.88 11.13 -12.57
C GLU A 109 2.20 10.01 -13.58
N ASP A 110 1.47 9.92 -14.69
CA ASP A 110 1.62 8.87 -15.71
C ASP A 110 2.48 9.34 -16.90
N LYS A 111 3.79 9.42 -16.66
CA LYS A 111 4.77 9.87 -17.66
C LYS A 111 4.85 8.94 -18.87
N GLU A 112 4.58 7.64 -18.70
CA GLU A 112 4.64 6.65 -19.78
C GLU A 112 3.48 6.83 -20.78
N LEU A 113 2.27 7.04 -20.27
CA LEU A 113 1.11 7.27 -21.12
C LEU A 113 1.21 8.61 -21.88
N CYS A 114 1.70 9.66 -21.21
CA CYS A 114 1.99 10.94 -21.86
C CYS A 114 3.10 10.83 -22.91
N ALA A 115 4.18 10.09 -22.63
CA ALA A 115 5.24 9.83 -23.60
C ALA A 115 4.69 9.10 -24.84
N ARG A 116 3.82 8.11 -24.64
CA ARG A 116 3.16 7.39 -25.76
C ARG A 116 2.28 8.32 -26.60
N HIS A 117 1.40 9.11 -25.98
CA HIS A 117 0.55 10.05 -26.72
C HIS A 117 1.37 11.17 -27.39
N HIS A 118 2.50 11.58 -26.81
CA HIS A 118 3.42 12.51 -27.42
C HIS A 118 4.10 11.92 -28.66
N GLU A 119 4.61 10.69 -28.58
CA GLU A 119 5.19 9.99 -29.73
C GLU A 119 4.16 9.83 -30.86
N ILE A 120 2.93 9.42 -30.53
CA ILE A 120 1.84 9.30 -31.51
C ILE A 120 1.54 10.67 -32.17
N ALA A 121 1.43 11.75 -31.40
CA ALA A 121 1.21 13.11 -31.92
C ALA A 121 2.33 13.58 -32.87
N GLN A 122 3.59 13.28 -32.58
CA GLN A 122 4.73 13.68 -33.42
C GLN A 122 4.83 12.86 -34.73
N ILE A 123 4.35 11.63 -34.70
CA ILE A 123 4.45 10.70 -35.84
C ILE A 123 3.26 10.84 -36.80
N THR A 124 2.06 11.12 -36.30
CA THR A 124 0.82 11.12 -37.10
C THR A 124 0.86 12.02 -38.35
N PRO A 125 1.34 13.28 -38.32
CA PRO A 125 1.47 14.11 -39.52
C PRO A 125 2.26 13.44 -40.66
N LYS A 126 3.34 12.72 -40.30
CA LYS A 126 4.19 12.01 -41.26
C LYS A 126 3.48 10.79 -41.85
N VAL A 127 2.75 10.05 -41.01
CA VAL A 127 1.97 8.87 -41.41
C VAL A 127 0.81 9.27 -42.32
N LEU A 128 0.04 10.31 -41.98
CA LEU A 128 -1.07 10.78 -42.80
C LEU A 128 -0.61 11.29 -44.16
N ARG A 129 0.51 12.04 -44.22
CA ARG A 129 1.08 12.52 -45.50
C ARG A 129 1.53 11.36 -46.40
N TYR A 130 2.09 10.30 -45.82
CA TYR A 130 2.45 9.09 -46.56
C TYR A 130 1.20 8.36 -47.08
N LEU A 131 0.21 8.11 -46.22
CA LEU A 131 -1.02 7.40 -46.60
C LEU A 131 -1.81 8.16 -47.68
N LEU A 132 -1.90 9.50 -47.60
CA LEU A 132 -2.55 10.32 -48.63
C LEU A 132 -1.84 10.27 -49.98
N SER A 133 -0.50 10.18 -49.99
CA SER A 133 0.29 10.01 -51.23
C SER A 133 0.10 8.63 -51.87
N SER A 134 -0.24 7.61 -51.09
CA SER A 134 -0.58 6.26 -51.57
C SER A 134 -2.02 6.16 -52.11
N ILE A 135 -2.92 7.08 -51.72
CA ILE A 135 -4.33 7.11 -52.16
C ILE A 135 -4.49 7.86 -53.49
N TYR A 136 -3.64 8.86 -53.78
CA TYR A 136 -3.67 9.65 -55.03
C TYR A 136 -2.28 9.74 -55.70
N PRO A 137 -1.94 8.90 -56.69
CA PRO A 137 -0.77 9.14 -57.52
C PRO A 137 -1.01 10.40 -58.35
N ILE A 138 -0.20 11.44 -58.13
CA ILE A 138 -0.32 12.73 -58.81
C ILE A 138 -0.09 12.55 -60.33
N ASP A 139 -1.11 12.88 -61.11
CA ASP A 139 -1.08 12.97 -62.58
C ASP A 139 -0.50 14.34 -62.99
N ILE A 140 0.74 14.39 -63.48
CA ILE A 140 1.29 15.57 -64.16
C ILE A 140 1.59 15.18 -65.61
N GLY A 141 0.74 15.67 -66.50
CA GLY A 141 0.89 15.55 -67.95
C GLY A 141 2.07 16.34 -68.51
N SER A 142 2.73 15.71 -69.48
CA SER A 142 3.35 16.23 -70.71
C SER A 142 3.70 17.73 -70.80
N GLU A 143 4.99 18.06 -70.94
CA GLU A 143 5.59 18.65 -72.17
C GLU A 143 7.13 18.86 -72.05
N HIS A 144 7.80 18.82 -73.21
CA HIS A 144 9.24 18.66 -73.47
C HIS A 144 10.22 19.72 -72.89
N HIS A 145 11.43 19.31 -72.47
CA HIS A 145 12.69 19.47 -73.24
C HIS A 145 13.96 19.00 -72.49
N ASP A 146 14.88 18.41 -73.25
CA ASP A 146 16.23 17.96 -72.89
C ASP A 146 17.07 18.96 -72.07
N ARG A 147 17.72 18.47 -71.01
CA ARG A 147 19.17 18.66 -70.74
C ARG A 147 19.65 17.81 -69.58
N LYS A 148 20.74 17.08 -69.82
CA LYS A 148 21.50 16.29 -68.85
C LYS A 148 21.77 17.06 -67.56
N GLY A 149 21.25 16.55 -66.44
CA GLY A 149 21.63 16.89 -65.08
C GLY A 149 21.38 15.67 -64.20
N LYS A 150 22.36 15.29 -63.38
CA LYS A 150 22.26 14.18 -62.42
C LYS A 150 21.12 14.47 -61.45
N ALA A 151 20.10 13.60 -61.42
CA ALA A 151 19.12 13.56 -60.33
C ALA A 151 19.50 12.41 -59.40
N GLU A 152 19.84 12.75 -58.17
CA GLU A 152 20.09 11.83 -57.07
C GLU A 152 18.83 10.99 -56.80
N GLN A 153 18.99 9.66 -56.78
CA GLN A 153 18.00 8.76 -56.21
C GLN A 153 18.03 8.90 -54.68
N MET A 154 16.91 9.35 -54.11
CA MET A 154 16.53 9.35 -52.71
C MET A 154 15.04 8.94 -52.73
N VAL A 155 14.46 7.95 -52.02
CA VAL A 155 14.83 7.23 -50.79
C VAL A 155 14.00 5.92 -50.67
N PRO A 156 14.58 4.71 -50.58
CA PRO A 156 13.88 3.50 -50.10
C PRO A 156 13.76 3.43 -48.57
N LEU A 157 14.66 4.12 -47.86
CA LEU A 157 14.82 4.12 -46.41
C LEU A 157 13.66 4.78 -45.63
N GLN A 158 12.82 5.60 -46.27
CA GLN A 158 11.76 6.38 -45.62
C GLN A 158 10.44 5.60 -45.57
N GLU A 159 10.20 4.70 -46.53
CA GLU A 159 9.06 3.80 -46.52
C GLU A 159 9.18 2.77 -45.40
N GLU A 160 10.32 2.08 -45.29
CA GLU A 160 10.57 1.03 -44.29
C GLU A 160 10.44 1.56 -42.84
N ASN A 161 10.92 2.78 -42.58
CA ASN A 161 10.73 3.47 -41.31
C ASN A 161 9.25 3.78 -41.04
N THR A 162 8.48 4.22 -42.04
CA THR A 162 7.05 4.53 -41.87
C THR A 162 6.24 3.26 -41.63
N ARG A 163 6.55 2.15 -42.31
CA ARG A 163 5.92 0.83 -42.07
C ARG A 163 6.14 0.36 -40.63
N THR A 164 7.37 0.53 -40.14
CA THR A 164 7.75 0.17 -38.76
C THR A 164 7.00 1.02 -37.74
N LEU A 165 6.82 2.32 -38.00
CA LEU A 165 6.08 3.22 -37.11
C LEU A 165 4.58 2.92 -37.09
N VAL A 166 3.95 2.63 -38.24
CA VAL A 166 2.53 2.27 -38.31
C VAL A 166 2.25 1.00 -37.50
N ARG A 167 3.07 -0.03 -37.69
CA ARG A 167 2.96 -1.30 -36.93
C ARG A 167 3.20 -1.11 -35.43
N LYS A 168 4.16 -0.26 -35.05
CA LYS A 168 4.50 -0.03 -33.64
C LYS A 168 3.39 0.68 -32.85
N TYR A 169 2.72 1.66 -33.46
CA TYR A 169 1.80 2.55 -32.72
C TYR A 169 0.32 2.30 -32.99
N PHE A 170 -0.03 1.70 -34.14
CA PHE A 170 -1.42 1.44 -34.52
C PHE A 170 -1.73 -0.07 -34.64
N ASP A 171 -0.74 -0.96 -34.51
CA ASP A 171 -0.89 -2.43 -34.55
C ASP A 171 -1.63 -2.96 -35.81
N VAL A 172 -1.45 -2.27 -36.94
CA VAL A 172 -2.05 -2.61 -38.24
C VAL A 172 -0.96 -2.75 -39.30
N ASP A 173 -1.08 -3.77 -40.16
CA ASP A 173 -0.19 -3.98 -41.30
C ASP A 173 -0.41 -2.91 -42.38
N MET A 174 0.60 -2.66 -43.22
CA MET A 174 0.51 -1.62 -44.24
C MET A 174 -0.60 -1.93 -45.26
N PRO A 175 -1.44 -0.94 -45.61
CA PRO A 175 -2.51 -1.13 -46.57
C PRO A 175 -1.93 -1.40 -47.97
N GLU A 176 -2.40 -2.46 -48.62
CA GLU A 176 -2.04 -2.80 -50.00
C GLU A 176 -3.03 -2.20 -51.00
N THR A 177 -4.21 -1.80 -50.51
CA THR A 177 -5.28 -1.20 -51.31
C THR A 177 -5.63 0.22 -50.86
N SER A 178 -6.12 1.04 -51.80
CA SER A 178 -6.62 2.39 -51.51
C SER A 178 -7.77 2.39 -50.48
N SER A 179 -8.59 1.33 -50.46
CA SER A 179 -9.65 1.14 -49.47
C SER A 179 -9.10 0.91 -48.06
N GLU A 180 -8.09 0.07 -47.92
CA GLU A 180 -7.42 -0.19 -46.62
C GLU A 180 -6.69 1.07 -46.13
N ALA A 181 -6.10 1.84 -47.05
CA ALA A 181 -5.45 3.10 -46.72
C ALA A 181 -6.44 4.14 -46.17
N SER A 182 -7.65 4.21 -46.74
CA SER A 182 -8.75 5.05 -46.24
C SER A 182 -9.17 4.66 -44.82
N VAL A 183 -9.34 3.35 -44.55
CA VAL A 183 -9.70 2.84 -43.21
C VAL A 183 -8.59 3.13 -42.19
N LEU A 184 -7.33 3.00 -42.58
CA LEU A 184 -6.19 3.32 -41.71
C LEU A 184 -6.10 4.82 -41.42
N VAL A 185 -6.40 5.67 -42.40
CA VAL A 185 -6.48 7.12 -42.21
C VAL A 185 -7.54 7.49 -41.16
N ASP A 186 -8.74 6.90 -41.24
CA ASP A 186 -9.80 7.10 -40.24
C ASP A 186 -9.37 6.64 -38.85
N HIS A 187 -8.68 5.50 -38.76
CA HIS A 187 -8.17 4.96 -37.50
C HIS A 187 -7.10 5.88 -36.87
N VAL A 188 -6.19 6.43 -37.68
CA VAL A 188 -5.15 7.37 -37.24
C VAL A 188 -5.76 8.68 -36.75
N LEU A 189 -6.77 9.23 -37.45
CA LEU A 189 -7.48 10.43 -37.01
C LEU A 189 -8.28 10.19 -35.71
N GLN A 190 -8.89 9.02 -35.56
CA GLN A 190 -9.59 8.64 -34.34
C GLN A 190 -8.64 8.54 -33.13
N SER A 191 -7.43 7.97 -33.32
CA SER A 191 -6.39 7.92 -32.29
C SER A 191 -5.91 9.32 -31.86
N GLN A 192 -5.80 10.27 -32.79
CA GLN A 192 -5.50 11.66 -32.47
C GLN A 192 -6.62 12.35 -31.70
N LYS A 193 -7.88 12.07 -32.04
CA LYS A 193 -9.04 12.58 -31.31
C LYS A 193 -9.08 12.08 -29.86
N GLU A 194 -8.72 10.82 -29.64
CA GLU A 194 -8.57 10.23 -28.30
C GLU A 194 -7.41 10.85 -27.52
N SER A 195 -6.28 11.12 -28.18
CA SER A 195 -5.15 11.83 -27.59
C SER A 195 -5.52 13.25 -27.15
N LEU A 196 -6.27 13.99 -27.98
CA LEU A 196 -6.80 15.31 -27.62
C LEU A 196 -7.75 15.23 -26.42
N LYS A 197 -8.66 14.26 -26.40
CA LYS A 197 -9.58 14.04 -25.28
C LYS A 197 -8.82 13.79 -23.98
N PHE A 198 -7.82 12.91 -24.03
CA PHE A 198 -6.95 12.60 -22.90
C PHE A 198 -6.28 13.85 -22.32
N TYR A 199 -5.64 14.67 -23.16
CA TYR A 199 -4.96 15.89 -22.68
C TYR A 199 -5.93 16.93 -22.11
N LEU A 200 -7.11 17.11 -22.72
CA LEU A 200 -8.12 18.03 -22.22
C LEU A 200 -8.71 17.59 -20.86
N GLU A 201 -8.93 16.28 -20.67
CA GLU A 201 -9.37 15.73 -19.38
C GLU A 201 -8.28 15.82 -18.31
N LEU A 202 -7.01 15.61 -18.69
CA LEU A 202 -5.87 15.75 -17.79
C LEU A 202 -5.72 17.19 -17.27
N LEU A 203 -5.91 18.20 -18.14
CA LEU A 203 -5.90 19.62 -17.76
C LEU A 203 -7.02 20.02 -16.81
N CYS A 204 -8.13 19.30 -16.79
CA CYS A 204 -9.27 19.60 -15.91
C CYS A 204 -9.04 19.15 -14.46
N ARG A 205 -7.96 18.42 -14.17
CA ARG A 205 -7.63 17.96 -12.81
C ARG A 205 -7.27 19.15 -11.90
N PRO A 206 -7.73 19.18 -10.64
CA PRO A 206 -7.52 20.31 -9.72
C PRO A 206 -6.04 20.68 -9.51
N GLY A 207 -5.15 19.69 -9.42
CA GLY A 207 -3.72 19.92 -9.19
C GLY A 207 -2.97 20.57 -10.36
N VAL A 208 -3.37 20.29 -11.60
CA VAL A 208 -2.70 20.81 -12.81
C VAL A 208 -2.95 22.31 -12.97
N PHE A 209 -4.17 22.77 -12.65
CA PHE A 209 -4.54 24.18 -12.72
C PHE A 209 -3.74 25.06 -11.75
N ILE A 210 -3.49 24.60 -10.52
CA ILE A 210 -2.79 25.37 -9.49
C ILE A 210 -1.34 25.60 -9.90
N SER A 211 -0.63 24.55 -10.32
CA SER A 211 0.76 24.65 -10.76
C SER A 211 0.94 25.49 -12.03
N LEU A 212 -0.06 25.51 -12.94
CA LEU A 212 -0.04 26.39 -14.11
C LEU A 212 -0.26 27.87 -13.74
N LYS A 213 -1.07 28.16 -12.72
CA LYS A 213 -1.29 29.54 -12.21
C LYS A 213 0.01 30.13 -11.64
N GLU A 214 0.80 29.33 -10.92
CA GLU A 214 2.08 29.74 -10.34
C GLU A 214 3.15 30.01 -11.40
N ARG A 215 3.19 29.22 -12.49
CA ARG A 215 4.14 29.39 -13.60
C ARG A 215 3.89 30.63 -14.48
N CYS A 216 2.66 31.16 -14.50
CA CYS A 216 2.31 32.31 -15.34
C CYS A 216 2.52 33.68 -14.67
N VAL A 217 2.82 33.74 -13.37
CA VAL A 217 3.09 34.99 -12.66
C VAL A 217 4.60 35.25 -12.65
N THR A 218 5.06 36.18 -13.49
CA THR A 218 6.48 36.55 -13.57
C THR A 218 6.86 37.39 -12.35
N SER A 219 7.68 36.87 -11.43
CA SER A 219 8.27 37.68 -10.37
C SER A 219 9.41 38.53 -10.94
N ALA A 220 9.21 39.85 -11.00
CA ALA A 220 10.31 40.78 -11.20
C ALA A 220 11.19 40.80 -9.95
N PHE A 221 12.36 40.17 -10.00
CA PHE A 221 13.46 40.47 -9.07
C PHE A 221 14.43 41.45 -9.74
N PRO A 222 14.88 42.51 -9.04
CA PRO A 222 15.91 43.39 -9.55
C PRO A 222 17.28 42.70 -9.53
N ILE A 223 18.01 42.82 -10.63
CA ILE A 223 19.44 42.54 -10.74
C ILE A 223 20.16 43.83 -10.33
N GLU A 224 20.96 43.80 -9.25
CA GLU A 224 22.08 44.73 -9.08
C GLU A 224 23.18 44.15 -8.15
N ASP A 225 24.34 43.91 -8.78
CA ASP A 225 25.72 44.10 -8.33
C ASP A 225 26.23 43.60 -6.96
N VAL A 226 27.04 42.54 -7.04
CA VAL A 226 28.08 42.19 -6.05
C VAL A 226 29.42 42.79 -6.49
N LYS A 227 29.91 43.79 -5.73
CA LYS A 227 31.35 44.05 -5.49
C LYS A 227 31.53 45.10 -4.39
N ASN A 228 31.94 44.69 -3.19
CA ASN A 228 33.16 45.14 -2.49
C ASN A 228 33.15 44.94 -0.96
N SER A 229 34.38 44.77 -0.46
CA SER A 229 34.90 44.95 0.91
C SER A 229 34.47 43.93 1.97
N LEU A 230 35.37 43.02 2.36
CA LEU A 230 36.51 43.16 3.30
C LEU A 230 36.08 42.98 4.76
N GLY A 231 36.73 42.01 5.39
CA GLY A 231 36.41 41.51 6.71
C GLY A 231 36.65 42.50 7.84
N PHE A 232 35.91 42.26 8.91
CA PHE A 232 36.26 42.71 10.24
C PHE A 232 36.33 41.49 11.17
N VAL A 233 37.53 41.31 11.70
CA VAL A 233 37.88 40.47 12.84
C VAL A 233 37.10 40.97 14.06
N ALA A 234 36.42 40.06 14.76
CA ALA A 234 35.89 40.32 16.09
C ALA A 234 36.65 39.45 17.10
N GLU A 235 37.58 40.07 17.81
CA GLU A 235 38.11 39.57 19.08
C GLU A 235 37.06 39.72 20.21
N PRO A 236 37.21 38.98 21.32
CA PRO A 236 36.13 38.64 22.22
C PRO A 236 35.83 39.78 23.20
N PHE A 237 34.58 40.25 23.20
CA PHE A 237 34.09 41.12 24.27
C PHE A 237 33.78 40.29 25.52
N ALA A 238 34.69 40.35 26.49
CA ALA A 238 34.37 40.07 27.88
C ALA A 238 33.51 41.21 28.43
N HIS A 239 32.28 40.94 28.90
CA HIS A 239 31.70 41.72 29.99
C HIS A 239 30.87 40.85 30.97
N PRO A 240 31.08 41.03 32.28
CA PRO A 240 30.46 40.25 33.34
C PRO A 240 29.05 40.76 33.64
N THR A 241 28.02 39.95 33.39
CA THR A 241 26.66 40.24 33.90
C THR A 241 25.93 38.96 34.39
N VAL A 242 26.69 37.95 34.85
CA VAL A 242 26.15 36.62 35.24
C VAL A 242 25.69 36.59 36.71
N GLN A 243 25.01 37.63 37.19
CA GLN A 243 24.35 37.50 38.50
C GLN A 243 23.08 38.32 38.55
N GLN A 244 21.98 37.64 38.90
CA GLN A 244 20.62 38.15 39.22
C GLN A 244 19.54 37.94 38.14
N MET A 245 19.25 36.68 37.80
CA MET A 245 17.96 36.24 37.22
C MET A 245 17.43 35.01 37.97
N LYS A 246 17.45 35.01 39.32
CA LYS A 246 17.18 33.79 40.11
C LYS A 246 15.70 33.55 40.38
N SER A 247 14.81 34.53 40.20
CA SER A 247 13.38 34.39 40.54
C SER A 247 12.49 33.77 39.46
N ALA A 248 12.89 33.80 38.18
CA ALA A 248 12.16 33.14 37.10
C ALA A 248 12.20 31.60 37.18
N PHE A 249 13.09 31.06 38.02
CA PHE A 249 13.29 29.61 38.24
C PHE A 249 12.17 28.92 39.03
N TYR A 250 11.34 29.67 39.75
CA TYR A 250 10.35 29.10 40.69
C TYR A 250 8.94 28.94 40.10
N ILE A 251 8.77 29.20 38.80
CA ILE A 251 7.47 29.11 38.11
C ILE A 251 7.56 28.03 37.03
N ASP A 252 6.94 26.88 37.29
CA ASP A 252 6.99 25.71 36.39
C ASP A 252 6.23 25.91 35.05
N THR A 253 5.29 26.87 34.94
CA THR A 253 4.53 27.13 33.70
C THR A 253 4.11 28.61 33.55
N THR A 254 4.08 29.10 32.30
CA THR A 254 3.41 30.38 31.93
C THR A 254 1.89 30.33 32.07
N GLU A 255 1.36 29.16 32.45
CA GLU A 255 -0.07 28.88 32.58
C GLU A 255 -0.72 29.73 33.68
N GLY A 256 -1.73 30.51 33.29
CA GLY A 256 -2.47 31.42 34.16
C GLY A 256 -1.93 32.85 34.26
N PHE A 257 -0.88 33.21 33.50
CA PHE A 257 -0.55 34.62 33.24
C PHE A 257 -1.38 35.17 32.08
N GLY A 258 -1.77 36.45 32.18
CA GLY A 258 -2.61 37.11 31.17
C GLY A 258 -1.86 38.07 30.24
N GLN A 259 -2.61 38.84 29.47
CA GLN A 259 -2.08 39.68 28.38
C GLN A 259 -1.16 40.82 28.84
N TRP A 260 -1.18 41.22 30.11
CA TRP A 260 -0.33 42.30 30.62
C TRP A 260 1.08 41.80 30.92
N THR A 261 2.09 42.41 30.28
CA THR A 261 3.50 42.18 30.62
C THR A 261 3.79 42.67 32.04
N VAL A 262 4.37 41.80 32.88
CA VAL A 262 4.74 42.14 34.26
C VAL A 262 6.24 42.29 34.38
N ILE A 263 6.68 43.39 34.97
CA ILE A 263 8.08 43.67 35.26
C ILE A 263 8.24 43.91 36.76
N VAL A 264 9.24 43.26 37.37
CA VAL A 264 9.48 43.28 38.82
C VAL A 264 10.81 43.95 39.17
N SER A 265 10.85 44.61 40.33
CA SER A 265 12.08 45.14 40.93
C SER A 265 12.94 44.04 41.59
N SER A 266 14.21 44.34 41.83
CA SER A 266 15.12 43.48 42.60
C SER A 266 14.63 43.20 44.02
N ASP A 267 13.98 44.18 44.67
CA ASP A 267 13.35 44.00 45.97
C ASP A 267 12.20 42.98 45.93
N THR A 268 11.39 43.01 44.87
CA THR A 268 10.31 42.03 44.66
C THR A 268 10.88 40.64 44.42
N GLU A 269 11.91 40.51 43.59
CA GLU A 269 12.62 39.26 43.33
C GLU A 269 13.22 38.66 44.62
N ASN A 270 13.88 39.47 45.44
CA ASN A 270 14.44 39.03 46.71
C ASN A 270 13.37 38.54 47.69
N PHE A 271 12.22 39.24 47.74
CA PHE A 271 11.08 38.82 48.55
C PHE A 271 10.53 37.46 48.09
N LEU A 272 10.30 37.28 46.78
CA LEU A 272 9.77 36.03 46.23
C LEU A 272 10.72 34.85 46.46
N ARG A 273 12.02 35.04 46.26
CA ARG A 273 13.05 34.04 46.55
C ARG A 273 13.06 33.64 48.02
N SER A 274 13.08 34.62 48.93
CA SER A 274 13.13 34.34 50.37
C SER A 274 11.87 33.65 50.90
N THR A 275 10.71 33.93 50.31
CA THR A 275 9.44 33.30 50.70
C THR A 275 9.26 31.92 50.07
N TYR A 276 9.78 31.66 48.88
CA TYR A 276 9.79 30.30 48.32
C TYR A 276 10.53 29.32 49.23
N GLU A 277 11.70 29.70 49.74
CA GLU A 277 12.52 28.85 50.63
C GLU A 277 11.93 28.69 52.05
N LYS A 278 11.27 29.74 52.58
CA LYS A 278 10.88 29.81 54.01
C LYS A 278 9.38 29.67 54.27
N ASP A 279 8.53 30.08 53.33
CA ASP A 279 7.08 30.13 53.47
C ASP A 279 6.39 30.07 52.09
N ILE A 280 6.29 28.84 51.56
CA ILE A 280 5.70 28.56 50.25
C ILE A 280 4.23 29.00 50.15
N SER A 281 3.52 29.10 51.28
CA SER A 281 2.13 29.54 51.31
C SER A 281 2.01 31.03 50.98
N THR A 282 2.89 31.86 51.54
CA THR A 282 2.95 33.29 51.23
C THR A 282 3.46 33.53 49.81
N PHE A 283 4.41 32.73 49.34
CA PHE A 283 4.86 32.74 47.94
C PHE A 283 3.71 32.49 46.96
N ASN A 284 2.95 31.40 47.16
CA ASN A 284 1.83 31.05 46.28
C ASN A 284 0.74 32.13 46.25
N VAL A 285 0.46 32.77 47.39
CA VAL A 285 -0.52 33.86 47.47
C VAL A 285 -0.01 35.12 46.74
N ALA A 286 1.29 35.43 46.84
CA ALA A 286 1.90 36.54 46.12
C ALA A 286 1.91 36.30 44.60
N VAL A 287 2.32 35.12 44.13
CA VAL A 287 2.31 34.74 42.71
C VAL A 287 0.90 34.72 42.15
N LYS A 288 -0.09 34.17 42.90
CA LYS A 288 -1.50 34.23 42.50
C LYS A 288 -1.97 35.67 42.28
N LYS A 289 -1.56 36.60 43.14
CA LYS A 289 -1.91 38.01 43.00
C LYS A 289 -1.27 38.66 41.77
N ILE A 290 -0.02 38.29 41.45
CA ILE A 290 0.66 38.73 40.23
C ILE A 290 -0.04 38.18 38.98
N LYS A 291 -0.44 36.90 38.99
CA LYS A 291 -1.22 36.29 37.90
C LYS A 291 -2.55 37.01 37.68
N GLU A 292 -3.31 37.29 38.74
CA GLU A 292 -4.55 38.09 38.64
C GLU A 292 -4.31 39.46 37.99
N LEU A 293 -3.26 40.18 38.40
CA LEU A 293 -2.89 41.46 37.79
C LEU A 293 -2.50 41.31 36.32
N SER A 294 -1.75 40.26 35.96
CA SER A 294 -1.38 40.00 34.56
C SER A 294 -2.58 39.70 33.65
N CYS A 295 -3.67 39.15 34.22
CA CYS A 295 -4.96 38.97 33.55
C CYS A 295 -5.81 40.25 33.46
N GLY A 296 -5.29 41.39 33.93
CA GLY A 296 -5.99 42.66 33.91
C GLY A 296 -7.15 42.76 34.89
N LEU A 297 -7.19 41.93 35.95
CA LEU A 297 -8.23 41.93 36.99
C LEU A 297 -7.98 43.04 38.03
N PHE A 298 -8.36 44.27 37.68
CA PHE A 298 -8.19 45.45 38.53
C PHE A 298 -9.41 45.71 39.44
N THR A 299 -9.72 44.74 40.30
CA THR A 299 -10.81 44.85 41.28
C THR A 299 -10.50 45.89 42.37
N ARG A 300 -11.51 46.31 43.15
CA ARG A 300 -11.33 47.24 44.29
C ARG A 300 -10.23 46.83 45.29
N ASN A 301 -9.95 45.53 45.42
CA ASN A 301 -8.89 45.01 46.29
C ASN A 301 -7.50 44.98 45.63
N ASN A 302 -7.45 45.04 44.30
CA ASN A 302 -6.23 44.96 43.52
C ASN A 302 -5.77 46.35 43.03
N GLN A 303 -6.65 47.36 42.97
CA GLN A 303 -6.34 48.68 42.42
C GLN A 303 -6.73 49.83 43.39
N LYS A 304 -6.20 49.81 44.62
CA LYS A 304 -6.40 50.92 45.56
C LYS A 304 -5.32 51.99 45.35
N GLY A 305 -5.70 53.22 45.04
CA GLY A 305 -4.73 54.31 44.80
C GLY A 305 -3.98 54.74 46.08
N LEU A 306 -2.66 54.89 45.97
CA LEU A 306 -1.79 55.48 47.01
C LEU A 306 -1.58 56.99 46.78
N SER A 307 -1.69 57.45 45.53
CA SER A 307 -1.74 58.86 45.10
C SER A 307 -3.19 59.30 44.80
N GLY A 308 -3.52 60.59 45.02
CA GLY A 308 -4.90 61.00 45.27
C GLY A 308 -5.41 62.26 44.56
N ARG A 309 -4.60 62.97 43.77
CA ARG A 309 -5.07 64.10 42.95
C ARG A 309 -5.25 63.65 41.49
N ALA A 310 -6.27 64.19 40.82
CA ALA A 310 -6.53 63.89 39.41
C ALA A 310 -5.40 64.31 38.44
N THR A 311 -4.38 65.01 38.94
CA THR A 311 -3.22 65.55 38.21
C THR A 311 -1.91 64.76 38.42
N GLU A 312 -1.95 63.66 39.17
CA GLU A 312 -0.81 62.81 39.55
C GLU A 312 -0.75 61.49 38.71
N VAL A 313 0.44 60.87 38.54
CA VAL A 313 0.57 59.54 37.91
C VAL A 313 0.14 58.48 38.93
N PRO A 314 -0.84 57.61 38.63
CA PRO A 314 -1.42 56.75 39.65
C PRO A 314 -0.50 55.59 40.02
N ILE A 315 -0.23 55.44 41.32
CA ILE A 315 0.43 54.27 41.92
C ILE A 315 -0.60 53.49 42.73
N PHE A 316 -0.62 52.17 42.56
CA PHE A 316 -1.65 51.29 43.09
C PHE A 316 -1.10 50.32 44.14
N GLU A 317 -1.96 50.01 45.11
CA GLU A 317 -1.78 49.02 46.15
C GLU A 317 -2.73 47.83 45.90
N ALA A 318 -2.18 46.63 45.72
CA ALA A 318 -2.91 45.37 45.65
C ALA A 318 -2.81 44.58 46.96
N LYS A 319 -3.94 44.07 47.45
CA LYS A 319 -4.00 43.26 48.67
C LYS A 319 -3.54 41.82 48.40
N VAL A 320 -2.36 41.46 48.91
CA VAL A 320 -1.83 40.08 48.86
C VAL A 320 -2.38 39.25 50.03
N SER A 321 -2.22 39.73 51.27
CA SER A 321 -2.70 39.03 52.48
C SER A 321 -3.28 40.00 53.52
N ARG A 322 -3.52 39.56 54.77
CA ARG A 322 -3.95 40.47 55.85
C ARG A 322 -2.91 41.59 56.04
N ASN A 323 -1.62 41.29 56.08
CA ASN A 323 -0.57 42.26 56.39
C ASN A 323 0.30 42.70 55.20
N LEU A 324 0.30 41.96 54.08
CA LEU A 324 1.13 42.25 52.91
C LEU A 324 0.36 42.97 51.79
N ARG A 325 1.06 43.83 51.07
CA ARG A 325 0.58 44.64 49.95
C ARG A 325 1.61 44.69 48.83
N LEU A 326 1.15 44.55 47.61
CA LEU A 326 1.97 44.68 46.41
C LEU A 326 1.75 46.07 45.84
N VAL A 327 2.84 46.84 45.68
CA VAL A 327 2.79 48.20 45.15
C VAL A 327 3.26 48.20 43.70
N TYR A 328 2.44 48.71 42.79
CA TYR A 328 2.70 48.70 41.36
C TYR A 328 2.19 49.95 40.65
N GLN A 329 2.68 50.19 39.44
CA GLN A 329 2.15 51.17 38.50
C GLN A 329 1.90 50.53 37.14
N ILE A 330 1.10 51.20 36.32
CA ILE A 330 1.00 50.89 34.89
C ILE A 330 1.96 51.85 34.18
N ASP A 331 2.98 51.27 33.55
CA ASP A 331 4.09 51.96 32.87
C ASP A 331 4.02 51.65 31.36
N ILE A 332 4.84 52.35 30.57
CA ILE A 332 4.89 52.19 29.12
C ILE A 332 6.31 51.75 28.74
N ILE A 333 6.43 50.55 28.18
CA ILE A 333 7.72 49.92 27.83
C ILE A 333 7.84 49.69 26.33
N ARG A 334 9.06 49.68 25.80
CA ARG A 334 9.31 49.29 24.41
C ARG A 334 9.02 47.79 24.26
N GLY A 335 8.29 47.40 23.22
CA GLY A 335 8.03 45.99 22.93
C GLY A 335 9.26 45.28 22.36
N ASP A 336 9.51 44.05 22.79
CA ASP A 336 10.71 43.28 22.41
C ASP A 336 10.61 42.60 21.01
N CYS A 337 9.48 42.72 20.29
CA CYS A 337 9.18 41.85 19.13
C CYS A 337 8.74 42.53 17.82
N SER A 338 9.05 43.80 17.56
CA SER A 338 8.72 44.40 16.27
C SER A 338 9.76 45.38 15.76
N GLU A 339 10.18 45.19 14.50
CA GLU A 339 11.00 46.15 13.72
C GLU A 339 10.33 47.55 13.63
N GLN A 340 9.03 47.61 13.95
CA GLN A 340 8.26 48.83 14.21
C GLN A 340 8.30 49.11 15.71
N GLN A 341 8.96 50.20 16.12
CA GLN A 341 9.21 50.61 17.52
C GLN A 341 7.93 50.93 18.33
N GLU A 342 6.96 50.02 18.45
CA GLU A 342 5.74 50.24 19.24
C GLU A 342 6.03 50.17 20.76
N VAL A 343 5.33 51.01 21.53
CA VAL A 343 5.46 51.10 22.99
C VAL A 343 4.16 50.58 23.62
N LEU A 344 4.27 49.61 24.53
CA LEU A 344 3.16 48.84 25.11
C LEU A 344 2.95 49.20 26.59
N GLU A 345 1.71 49.11 27.07
CA GLU A 345 1.42 49.17 28.50
C GLU A 345 1.91 47.90 29.24
N ALA A 346 2.57 48.10 30.38
CA ALA A 346 3.05 47.04 31.24
C ALA A 346 2.83 47.34 32.72
N ILE A 347 2.77 46.30 33.54
CA ILE A 347 2.64 46.38 34.99
C ILE A 347 4.03 46.39 35.59
N LYS A 348 4.42 47.50 36.21
CA LYS A 348 5.70 47.65 36.90
C LYS A 348 5.51 47.53 38.41
N ILE A 349 6.05 46.48 39.01
CA ILE A 349 5.95 46.18 40.44
C ILE A 349 7.20 46.68 41.15
N PHE A 350 7.01 47.53 42.17
CA PHE A 350 8.10 48.11 42.95
C PHE A 350 8.48 47.28 44.18
N GLY A 351 7.56 46.48 44.72
CA GLY A 351 7.84 45.67 45.90
C GLY A 351 6.58 45.13 46.58
N ILE A 352 6.80 44.16 47.46
CA ILE A 352 5.79 43.62 48.38
C ILE A 352 6.15 44.08 49.79
N TYR A 353 5.29 44.90 50.38
CA TYR A 353 5.51 45.59 51.64
C TYR A 353 4.49 45.18 52.69
N THR A 354 4.86 45.23 53.95
CA THR A 354 3.90 45.19 55.06
C THR A 354 3.16 46.53 55.16
N ARG A 355 1.95 46.55 55.72
CA ARG A 355 1.18 47.80 55.88
C ARG A 355 1.92 48.92 56.60
N ASN A 356 2.84 48.57 57.51
CA ASN A 356 3.62 49.55 58.29
C ASN A 356 4.82 50.11 57.50
N GLN A 357 5.22 49.47 56.39
CA GLN A 357 6.32 49.90 55.53
C GLN A 357 5.86 50.83 54.39
N ILE A 358 4.54 50.99 54.18
CA ILE A 358 4.00 51.83 53.10
C ILE A 358 3.87 53.26 53.61
N ASP A 359 4.80 54.12 53.21
CA ASP A 359 4.70 55.55 53.45
C ASP A 359 3.97 56.25 52.30
N ASN A 360 2.75 56.74 52.57
CA ASN A 360 1.94 57.48 51.60
C ASN A 360 2.59 58.81 51.17
N ARG A 361 3.49 59.38 51.98
CA ARG A 361 4.22 60.61 51.63
C ARG A 361 5.24 60.32 50.53
N LEU A 362 6.01 59.24 50.69
CA LEU A 362 7.00 58.79 49.70
C LEU A 362 6.37 58.48 48.33
N TRP A 363 5.28 57.71 48.28
CA TRP A 363 4.64 57.35 47.01
C TRP A 363 3.98 58.56 46.31
N ARG A 364 3.57 59.60 47.06
CA ARG A 364 3.12 60.88 46.47
C ARG A 364 4.27 61.63 45.81
N SER A 365 5.40 61.78 46.51
CA SER A 365 6.60 62.40 45.93
C SER A 365 7.07 61.66 44.68
N MET A 366 6.98 60.32 44.68
CA MET A 366 7.32 59.49 43.51
C MET A 366 6.35 59.70 42.34
N SER A 367 5.05 59.82 42.60
CA SER A 367 4.03 60.16 41.60
C SER A 367 4.27 61.55 40.98
N ASP A 368 4.66 62.53 41.79
CA ASP A 368 4.97 63.89 41.31
C ASP A 368 6.23 63.92 40.43
N GLN A 369 7.26 63.14 40.75
CA GLN A 369 8.43 63.01 39.89
C GLN A 369 8.12 62.31 38.56
N LEU A 370 7.27 61.28 38.56
CA LEU A 370 6.84 60.60 37.33
C LEU A 370 6.07 61.52 36.38
N ARG A 371 5.40 62.56 36.89
CA ARG A 371 4.75 63.59 36.08
C ARG A 371 5.74 64.40 35.24
N GLN A 372 7.00 64.54 35.68
CA GLN A 372 8.04 65.25 34.93
C GLN A 372 8.38 64.57 33.60
N LYS A 373 8.00 63.30 33.40
CA LYS A 373 8.09 62.59 32.10
C LYS A 373 7.14 63.12 31.02
N GLY A 374 6.25 64.06 31.38
CA GLY A 374 5.41 64.82 30.45
C GLY A 374 3.94 64.43 30.47
N VAL A 375 3.09 65.36 30.04
CA VAL A 375 1.61 65.23 30.06
C VAL A 375 1.11 64.07 29.22
N GLU A 376 1.80 63.74 28.12
CA GLU A 376 1.42 62.65 27.23
C GLU A 376 1.71 61.26 27.83
N TYR A 377 2.80 61.13 28.58
CA TYR A 377 3.11 59.91 29.34
C TYR A 377 2.03 59.65 30.38
N TRP A 378 1.62 60.69 31.12
CA TRP A 378 0.51 60.61 32.06
C TRP A 378 -0.82 60.19 31.38
N LYS A 379 -1.16 60.80 30.23
CA LYS A 379 -2.37 60.44 29.47
C LYS A 379 -2.35 58.97 29.05
N ARG A 380 -1.22 58.48 28.52
CA ARG A 380 -1.09 57.08 28.09
C ARG A 380 -1.19 56.11 29.26
N CYS A 381 -0.55 56.39 30.41
CA CYS A 381 -0.66 55.56 31.61
C CYS A 381 -2.08 55.52 32.21
N MET A 382 -2.97 56.43 31.83
CA MET A 382 -4.37 56.52 32.29
C MET A 382 -5.37 55.81 31.36
N ILE A 383 -4.97 55.43 30.14
CA ILE A 383 -5.86 54.77 29.19
C ILE A 383 -6.18 53.36 29.68
N ARG A 384 -7.45 52.98 29.67
CA ARG A 384 -7.87 51.62 30.02
C ARG A 384 -8.85 51.12 28.98
N LYS A 385 -8.41 50.19 28.13
CA LYS A 385 -9.28 49.51 27.17
C LYS A 385 -9.94 48.31 27.85
N ARG A 386 -11.26 48.19 27.70
CA ARG A 386 -12.02 47.04 28.21
C ARG A 386 -11.93 45.89 27.22
N ALA A 387 -11.92 44.66 27.73
CA ALA A 387 -12.05 43.48 26.90
C ALA A 387 -13.50 43.33 26.43
N ASP A 388 -13.70 43.11 25.12
CA ASP A 388 -15.01 42.80 24.56
C ASP A 388 -15.44 41.42 25.08
N GLN A 389 -16.51 41.36 25.88
CA GLN A 389 -17.11 40.17 26.55
C GLN A 389 -16.60 39.74 27.95
N ALA A 390 -15.77 40.52 28.65
CA ALA A 390 -15.32 40.16 30.01
C ALA A 390 -16.07 40.88 31.16
N SER A 391 -15.83 40.44 32.40
CA SER A 391 -16.37 41.03 33.64
C SER A 391 -16.07 42.54 33.74
N LYS A 392 -16.88 43.28 34.51
CA LYS A 392 -16.80 44.76 34.65
C LYS A 392 -15.42 45.29 35.06
N ASP A 393 -14.55 44.44 35.63
CA ASP A 393 -13.26 44.79 36.21
C ASP A 393 -12.04 44.21 35.44
N THR A 394 -12.21 43.73 34.20
CA THR A 394 -11.13 43.15 33.37
C THR A 394 -10.70 44.08 32.23
N PHE A 395 -9.39 44.38 32.15
CA PHE A 395 -8.81 45.31 31.18
C PHE A 395 -7.71 44.67 30.32
N VAL A 396 -7.50 45.18 29.11
CA VAL A 396 -6.44 44.73 28.18
C VAL A 396 -5.42 45.84 27.93
N PRO A 397 -4.13 45.52 27.74
CA PRO A 397 -3.10 46.51 27.48
C PRO A 397 -3.28 47.17 26.11
N VAL A 398 -2.93 48.45 26.01
CA VAL A 398 -2.98 49.24 24.77
C VAL A 398 -1.57 49.44 24.20
N SER A 399 -1.42 49.28 22.88
CA SER A 399 -0.19 49.64 22.15
C SER A 399 -0.26 51.07 21.61
N PHE A 400 0.88 51.75 21.58
CA PHE A 400 1.01 53.12 21.07
C PHE A 400 2.16 53.24 20.06
N PRO A 401 2.02 54.11 19.03
CA PRO A 401 3.11 54.40 18.12
C PRO A 401 4.28 55.15 18.81
N PRO A 402 5.53 54.96 18.33
CA PRO A 402 6.73 55.59 18.87
C PRO A 402 6.69 57.12 18.80
N ARG A 403 7.31 57.77 19.78
CA ARG A 403 7.52 59.23 19.78
C ARG A 403 8.76 59.59 18.95
N ARG A 404 8.74 60.71 18.22
CA ARG A 404 9.96 61.44 17.85
C ARG A 404 10.54 62.04 19.14
N GLU A 405 11.76 61.64 19.50
CA GLU A 405 12.47 62.20 20.64
C GLU A 405 12.71 63.70 20.41
N VAL A 406 12.12 64.54 21.25
CA VAL A 406 12.58 65.92 21.43
C VAL A 406 13.73 65.83 22.41
N LEU A 407 14.90 66.35 22.02
CA LEU A 407 16.11 66.48 22.85
C LEU A 407 15.71 66.98 24.25
N PRO A 408 16.21 66.38 25.36
CA PRO A 408 15.92 66.90 26.69
C PRO A 408 16.45 68.32 26.77
N SER A 409 15.56 69.30 26.90
CA SER A 409 15.96 70.66 27.25
C SER A 409 16.51 70.61 28.68
N GLU A 410 17.75 71.04 28.84
CA GLU A 410 18.37 71.34 30.12
C GLU A 410 17.42 72.21 30.94
N THR A 411 16.90 71.67 32.05
CA THR A 411 16.57 72.46 33.23
C THR A 411 16.39 71.53 34.42
N GLU A 412 17.42 71.54 35.26
CA GLU A 412 17.36 71.27 36.68
C GLU A 412 16.10 71.92 37.28
N ASN A 413 15.34 71.15 38.06
CA ASN A 413 14.65 71.58 39.27
C ASN A 413 13.94 70.35 39.88
N LEU A 414 14.72 69.51 40.59
CA LEU A 414 14.16 68.68 41.66
C LEU A 414 13.57 69.66 42.68
N LEU A 415 12.26 69.57 42.95
CA LEU A 415 11.68 70.24 44.12
C LEU A 415 12.48 69.81 45.38
N ASP A 416 12.71 70.74 46.30
CA ASP A 416 13.35 70.52 47.61
C ASP A 416 12.68 69.35 48.36
N LEU A 417 13.16 68.13 48.12
CA LEU A 417 12.79 66.93 48.86
C LEU A 417 13.81 66.73 49.98
N HIS A 418 13.34 66.24 51.13
CA HIS A 418 14.21 65.92 52.26
C HIS A 418 15.29 64.90 51.82
N PRO A 419 16.55 65.00 52.26
CA PRO A 419 17.64 64.12 51.81
C PRO A 419 17.31 62.62 51.89
N ASP A 420 16.58 62.22 52.93
CA ASP A 420 16.12 60.83 53.13
C ASP A 420 15.05 60.39 52.11
N GLU A 421 14.23 61.30 51.59
CA GLU A 421 13.24 61.01 50.55
C GLU A 421 13.93 60.89 49.18
N THR A 422 14.90 61.76 48.89
CA THR A 422 15.71 61.71 47.66
C THR A 422 16.53 60.41 47.58
N ALA A 423 17.10 59.96 48.70
CA ALA A 423 17.86 58.70 48.78
C ALA A 423 17.00 57.45 48.52
N GLN A 424 15.69 57.49 48.80
CA GLN A 424 14.77 56.37 48.58
C GLN A 424 14.08 56.40 47.20
N ILE A 425 13.89 57.59 46.63
CA ILE A 425 13.18 57.77 45.35
C ILE A 425 14.16 57.68 44.15
N HIS A 426 15.38 58.22 44.28
CA HIS A 426 16.37 58.25 43.19
C HIS A 426 16.77 56.84 42.70
N PRO A 427 16.95 55.81 43.57
CA PRO A 427 17.22 54.45 43.12
C PRO A 427 16.06 53.88 42.31
N ARG A 428 14.82 54.02 42.76
CA ARG A 428 13.61 53.41 42.14
C ARG A 428 13.22 54.00 40.79
N LEU A 429 13.69 55.21 40.48
CA LEU A 429 13.40 55.91 39.22
C LEU A 429 14.56 55.89 38.22
N VAL A 430 15.82 55.91 38.69
CA VAL A 430 17.01 56.13 37.84
C VAL A 430 17.99 54.95 37.84
N VAL A 431 18.09 54.17 38.93
CA VAL A 431 19.17 53.18 39.14
C VAL A 431 18.67 51.73 39.15
N GLU A 432 17.44 51.49 39.57
CA GLU A 432 16.88 50.16 39.77
C GLU A 432 16.58 49.48 38.42
N LYS A 433 17.19 48.30 38.20
CA LYS A 433 17.02 47.48 37.00
C LYS A 433 15.78 46.59 37.21
N PHE A 434 14.82 46.68 36.30
CA PHE A 434 13.56 45.93 36.37
C PHE A 434 13.62 44.74 35.39
N PHE A 435 13.06 43.59 35.77
CA PHE A 435 13.15 42.32 35.02
C PHE A 435 11.77 41.82 34.57
N THR A 436 11.66 41.33 33.34
CA THR A 436 10.41 40.77 32.79
C THR A 436 10.08 39.44 33.47
N PHE A 437 8.96 39.39 34.18
CA PHE A 437 8.55 38.24 35.00
C PHE A 437 7.58 37.29 34.27
N SER A 438 6.97 37.73 33.16
CA SER A 438 5.91 37.02 32.45
C SER A 438 6.37 36.20 31.22
N GLN A 439 7.65 36.18 30.86
CA GLN A 439 8.20 35.38 29.76
C GLN A 439 9.26 34.41 30.28
N GLY A 440 8.94 33.11 30.33
CA GLY A 440 9.85 32.06 30.78
C GLY A 440 10.99 31.82 29.78
N ARG A 441 12.22 32.23 30.13
CA ARG A 441 13.42 31.98 29.32
C ARG A 441 13.98 30.58 29.61
N ARG A 442 13.40 29.55 28.97
CA ARG A 442 13.76 28.12 29.19
C ARG A 442 15.24 27.82 28.96
N GLU A 443 15.86 28.42 27.95
CA GLU A 443 17.27 28.15 27.59
C GLU A 443 18.25 28.67 28.65
N GLU A 444 18.01 29.87 29.17
CA GLU A 444 18.82 30.47 30.24
C GLU A 444 18.65 29.69 31.56
N ALA A 445 17.46 29.10 31.77
CA ALA A 445 17.22 28.23 32.91
C ALA A 445 18.03 26.92 32.84
N ILE A 446 18.09 26.27 31.67
CA ILE A 446 18.91 25.07 31.44
C ILE A 446 20.39 25.36 31.67
N GLU A 447 20.88 26.49 31.17
CA GLU A 447 22.28 26.89 31.33
C GLU A 447 22.66 27.04 32.81
N LEU A 448 21.80 27.66 33.61
CA LEU A 448 22.02 27.85 35.04
C LEU A 448 21.94 26.53 35.84
N LEU A 449 21.03 25.61 35.48
CA LEU A 449 20.97 24.28 36.07
C LEU A 449 22.23 23.44 35.76
N LEU A 450 22.80 23.60 34.56
CA LEU A 450 24.07 22.95 34.19
C LEU A 450 25.28 23.58 34.90
N CYS A 451 25.22 24.86 35.28
CA CYS A 451 26.26 25.53 36.07
C CYS A 451 26.25 25.09 37.53
N GLU A 452 25.10 24.69 38.08
CA GLU A 452 24.96 24.11 39.44
C GLU A 452 25.30 22.60 39.47
N GLY A 453 26.35 22.19 38.74
CA GLY A 453 26.73 20.79 38.48
C GLY A 453 27.05 19.90 39.70
N GLU A 454 27.00 20.44 40.92
CA GLU A 454 27.13 19.67 42.17
C GLU A 454 25.80 19.08 42.66
N SER A 455 24.66 19.64 42.25
CA SER A 455 23.33 19.18 42.67
C SER A 455 22.75 18.16 41.70
N LYS A 456 22.59 16.90 42.16
CA LYS A 456 21.99 15.82 41.39
C LYS A 456 20.55 16.12 40.93
N ASP A 457 19.80 16.90 41.70
CA ASP A 457 18.42 17.26 41.37
C ASP A 457 18.35 18.37 40.31
N ALA A 458 19.28 19.32 40.34
CA ALA A 458 19.40 20.35 39.30
C ALA A 458 19.77 19.73 37.95
N LEU A 459 20.72 18.78 37.94
CA LEU A 459 21.09 18.03 36.74
C LEU A 459 19.92 17.19 36.19
N ARG A 460 19.16 16.53 37.07
CA ARG A 460 17.96 15.77 36.66
C ARG A 460 16.89 16.67 36.05
N ARG A 461 16.66 17.84 36.62
CA ARG A 461 15.69 18.81 36.08
C ARG A 461 16.16 19.38 34.75
N ALA A 462 17.46 19.68 34.62
CA ALA A 462 18.05 20.09 33.34
C ALA A 462 17.83 19.03 32.25
N GLN A 463 18.08 17.75 32.58
CA GLN A 463 17.84 16.62 31.67
C GLN A 463 16.39 16.55 31.19
N GLU A 464 15.43 16.65 32.12
CA GLU A 464 14.00 16.60 31.78
C GLU A 464 13.59 17.76 30.89
N CYS A 465 14.03 18.99 31.21
CA CYS A 465 13.75 20.16 30.39
C CYS A 465 14.38 20.07 29.00
N ILE A 466 15.59 19.51 28.88
CA ILE A 466 16.25 19.30 27.58
C ILE A 466 15.48 18.26 26.76
N LEU A 467 15.18 17.09 27.32
CA LEU A 467 14.45 16.04 26.60
C LEU A 467 13.04 16.49 26.21
N GLU A 468 12.33 17.18 27.10
CA GLU A 468 11.01 17.77 26.79
C GLU A 468 11.13 18.80 25.66
N GLY A 469 12.14 19.67 25.70
CA GLY A 469 12.41 20.64 24.63
C GLY A 469 12.74 19.97 23.29
N LEU A 470 13.53 18.90 23.31
CA LEU A 470 13.90 18.14 22.10
C LEU A 470 12.69 17.40 21.50
N TRP A 471 11.86 16.76 22.32
CA TRP A 471 10.61 16.13 21.85
C TRP A 471 9.64 17.15 21.24
N HIS A 472 9.55 18.36 21.80
CA HIS A 472 8.69 19.41 21.24
C HIS A 472 9.23 20.01 19.95
N GLY A 473 10.56 20.09 19.79
CA GLY A 473 11.19 20.70 18.61
C GLY A 473 11.51 19.73 17.48
N ILE A 474 11.71 18.45 17.77
CA ILE A 474 12.02 17.39 16.79
C ILE A 474 10.78 16.49 16.66
N SER A 475 9.77 16.99 15.94
CA SER A 475 8.56 16.23 15.60
C SER A 475 8.77 15.31 14.39
N PHE A 476 7.86 14.34 14.26
CA PHE A 476 7.81 13.40 13.13
C PHE A 476 7.80 14.12 11.77
N GLY A 477 8.52 13.59 10.78
CA GLY A 477 8.56 14.11 9.40
C GLY A 477 9.45 15.35 9.18
N LEU A 478 10.16 15.84 10.19
CA LEU A 478 11.13 16.94 10.03
C LEU A 478 12.45 16.47 9.42
N ASP A 479 12.96 17.22 8.43
CA ASP A 479 14.29 16.97 7.87
C ASP A 479 15.41 17.42 8.82
N SER A 480 16.51 16.66 8.80
CA SER A 480 17.77 16.92 9.50
C SER A 480 18.31 18.34 9.26
N HIS A 481 18.15 18.88 8.04
CA HIS A 481 18.59 20.23 7.72
C HIS A 481 17.77 21.28 8.47
N THR A 482 16.44 21.09 8.53
CA THR A 482 15.52 21.99 9.24
C THR A 482 15.84 22.04 10.74
N ILE A 483 16.16 20.88 11.33
CA ILE A 483 16.57 20.77 12.74
C ILE A 483 17.87 21.55 13.01
N ARG A 484 18.86 21.48 12.11
CA ARG A 484 20.14 22.20 12.27
C ARG A 484 20.01 23.72 12.08
N SER A 485 19.07 24.16 11.25
CA SER A 485 18.85 25.59 11.02
C SER A 485 18.11 26.29 12.16
N ASP A 486 17.45 25.55 13.07
CA ASP A 486 16.80 26.15 14.23
C ASP A 486 17.83 26.49 15.32
N PRO A 487 18.00 27.78 15.68
CA PRO A 487 18.97 28.21 16.70
C PRO A 487 18.62 27.67 18.09
N THR A 488 17.34 27.47 18.39
CA THR A 488 16.83 26.96 19.68
C THR A 488 17.21 25.49 19.85
N LEU A 489 16.96 24.67 18.82
CA LEU A 489 17.31 23.25 18.82
C LEU A 489 18.82 23.03 18.82
N SER A 490 19.57 23.88 18.11
CA SER A 490 21.03 23.84 18.12
C SER A 490 21.60 24.09 19.53
N ARG A 491 21.02 25.04 20.29
CA ARG A 491 21.41 25.30 21.68
C ARG A 491 21.04 24.14 22.61
N LEU A 492 19.83 23.60 22.48
CA LEU A 492 19.39 22.42 23.24
C LEU A 492 20.29 21.21 22.97
N MET A 493 20.72 21.01 21.72
CA MET A 493 21.62 19.91 21.36
C MET A 493 23.02 20.10 21.94
N HIS A 494 23.53 21.34 21.97
CA HIS A 494 24.79 21.66 22.64
C HIS A 494 24.73 21.37 24.16
N PHE A 495 23.58 21.63 24.80
CA PHE A 495 23.36 21.24 26.19
C PHE A 495 23.26 19.72 26.37
N ALA A 496 22.59 19.02 25.45
CA ALA A 496 22.46 17.56 25.47
C ALA A 496 23.82 16.84 25.45
N ILE A 497 24.76 17.30 24.62
CA ILE A 497 26.11 16.70 24.50
C ILE A 497 26.94 16.87 25.78
N ARG A 498 26.66 17.91 26.58
CA ARG A 498 27.38 18.20 27.83
C ARG A 498 26.87 17.41 29.04
N LEU A 499 25.77 16.67 28.91
CA LEU A 499 25.19 15.89 30.00
C LEU A 499 25.99 14.59 30.23
N ASP A 500 26.22 14.26 31.51
CA ASP A 500 26.78 12.96 31.89
C ASP A 500 25.71 11.87 31.83
N VAL A 501 25.90 10.91 30.93
CA VAL A 501 24.99 9.79 30.65
C VAL A 501 24.94 8.78 31.80
N THR A 502 25.97 8.75 32.67
CA THR A 502 26.10 7.73 33.73
C THR A 502 25.05 7.83 34.84
N PHE A 503 24.40 9.00 35.00
CA PHE A 503 23.36 9.23 36.01
C PHE A 503 21.93 9.09 35.46
N MET A 504 21.78 8.75 34.18
CA MET A 504 20.47 8.68 33.52
C MET A 504 19.81 7.30 33.61
N ASN A 505 18.48 7.28 33.57
CA ASN A 505 17.72 6.06 33.31
C ASN A 505 18.05 5.57 31.89
N GLN A 506 18.21 4.26 31.70
CA GLN A 506 18.57 3.64 30.42
C GLN A 506 17.69 4.12 29.26
N ILE A 507 16.37 4.24 29.46
CA ILE A 507 15.44 4.72 28.42
C ILE A 507 15.76 6.18 28.05
N LYS A 508 15.84 7.08 29.03
CA LYS A 508 16.13 8.51 28.81
C LYS A 508 17.51 8.74 28.19
N ALA A 509 18.51 7.92 28.57
CA ALA A 509 19.84 7.95 27.97
C ALA A 509 19.81 7.53 26.49
N THR A 510 19.00 6.52 26.16
CA THR A 510 18.80 6.04 24.80
C THR A 510 18.04 7.07 23.95
N GLU A 511 17.04 7.76 24.52
CA GLU A 511 16.34 8.88 23.86
C GLU A 511 17.28 10.05 23.56
N LEU A 512 18.16 10.41 24.49
CA LEU A 512 19.18 11.42 24.25
C LEU A 512 20.12 11.00 23.11
N SER A 513 20.55 9.73 23.10
CA SER A 513 21.36 9.17 22.02
C SER A 513 20.65 9.20 20.67
N MET A 514 19.32 9.01 20.64
CA MET A 514 18.51 9.12 19.43
C MET A 514 18.53 10.54 18.89
N PHE A 515 18.23 11.56 19.70
CA PHE A 515 18.23 12.95 19.23
C PHE A 515 19.61 13.40 18.75
N ILE A 516 20.68 12.98 19.44
CA ILE A 516 22.05 13.21 18.99
C ILE A 516 22.29 12.56 17.62
N ALA A 517 21.90 11.29 17.44
CA ALA A 517 22.04 10.58 16.17
C ALA A 517 21.24 11.23 15.03
N ILE A 518 20.04 11.75 15.29
CA ILE A 518 19.23 12.49 14.30
C ILE A 518 19.95 13.77 13.88
N SER A 519 20.42 14.59 14.82
CA SER A 519 21.09 15.86 14.48
C SER A 519 22.41 15.67 13.71
N GLN A 520 23.16 14.63 14.05
CA GLN A 520 24.43 14.27 13.43
C GLN A 520 24.26 13.41 12.17
N ASP A 521 23.02 13.05 11.81
CA ASP A 521 22.69 12.28 10.61
C ASP A 521 23.38 10.88 10.56
N GLN A 522 23.47 10.23 11.73
CA GLN A 522 24.12 8.93 11.93
C GLN A 522 23.18 7.76 11.63
N THR A 523 23.07 7.37 10.35
CA THR A 523 22.11 6.33 9.90
C THR A 523 22.27 4.97 10.55
N SER A 524 23.51 4.46 10.67
CA SER A 524 23.77 3.15 11.30
C SER A 524 23.31 3.12 12.75
N ARG A 525 23.53 4.22 13.48
CA ARG A 525 23.10 4.34 14.87
C ARG A 525 21.57 4.44 14.99
N LEU A 526 20.91 5.14 14.07
CA LEU A 526 19.44 5.22 14.03
C LEU A 526 18.80 3.84 13.79
N ARG A 527 19.40 3.02 12.92
CA ARG A 527 18.99 1.63 12.67
C ARG A 527 19.04 0.79 13.96
N GLU A 528 20.16 0.85 14.69
CA GLU A 528 20.34 0.13 15.95
C GLU A 528 19.35 0.58 17.03
N LEU A 529 19.22 1.90 17.22
CA LEU A 529 18.33 2.50 18.22
C LEU A 529 16.85 2.19 17.93
N GLY A 530 16.44 2.22 16.66
CA GLY A 530 15.08 1.86 16.25
C GLY A 530 14.72 0.42 16.65
N LEU A 531 15.64 -0.53 16.44
CA LEU A 531 15.47 -1.92 16.88
C LEU A 531 15.47 -2.07 18.40
N GLU A 532 16.32 -1.33 19.10
CA GLU A 532 16.39 -1.34 20.56
C GLU A 532 15.07 -0.83 21.18
N PHE A 533 14.56 0.31 20.71
CA PHE A 533 13.29 0.85 21.19
C PHE A 533 12.10 -0.06 20.86
N HIS A 534 12.09 -0.69 19.69
CA HIS A 534 11.05 -1.66 19.35
C HIS A 534 11.04 -2.84 20.32
N LYS A 535 12.22 -3.38 20.68
CA LYS A 535 12.34 -4.48 21.67
C LYS A 535 11.89 -4.06 23.07
N ILE A 536 12.11 -2.81 23.45
CA ILE A 536 11.69 -2.25 24.75
C ILE A 536 10.18 -1.93 24.77
N GLY A 537 9.53 -1.81 23.62
CA GLY A 537 8.12 -1.43 23.49
C GLY A 537 7.88 0.08 23.45
N HIS A 538 8.91 0.89 23.20
CA HIS A 538 8.81 2.34 23.13
C HIS A 538 8.50 2.81 21.70
N SER A 539 7.26 2.56 21.25
CA SER A 539 6.83 2.70 19.84
C SER A 539 7.10 4.06 19.22
N SER A 540 6.88 5.17 19.94
CA SER A 540 7.09 6.52 19.39
C SER A 540 8.55 6.81 19.05
N ALA A 541 9.48 6.39 19.92
CA ALA A 541 10.91 6.58 19.70
C ALA A 541 11.43 5.65 18.58
N ALA A 542 10.96 4.40 18.57
CA ALA A 542 11.25 3.47 17.48
C ALA A 542 10.78 4.04 16.12
N LEU A 543 9.55 4.57 16.07
CA LEU A 543 8.98 5.13 14.86
C LEU A 543 9.76 6.36 14.38
N LEU A 544 10.15 7.27 15.29
CA LEU A 544 10.96 8.43 14.94
C LEU A 544 12.34 8.04 14.38
N CYS A 545 13.04 7.09 15.01
CA CYS A 545 14.31 6.57 14.50
C CYS A 545 14.17 5.98 13.09
N LEU A 546 13.16 5.15 12.88
CA LEU A 546 12.97 4.42 11.63
C LEU A 546 12.44 5.32 10.50
N ASP A 547 11.59 6.30 10.79
CA ASP A 547 11.17 7.30 9.78
C ASP A 547 12.36 8.13 9.31
N GLN A 548 13.26 8.52 10.22
CA GLN A 548 14.50 9.22 9.87
C GLN A 548 15.47 8.33 9.07
N TYR A 549 15.57 7.04 9.40
CA TYR A 549 16.38 6.08 8.65
C TYR A 549 15.84 5.85 7.23
N PHE A 550 14.54 5.57 7.10
CA PHE A 550 13.85 5.33 5.82
C PHE A 550 13.38 6.61 5.12
N SER A 551 13.77 7.79 5.64
CA SER A 551 13.58 9.06 4.96
C SER A 551 14.29 9.08 3.61
N ARG A 552 15.44 8.38 3.55
CA ARG A 552 16.27 8.15 2.38
C ARG A 552 15.73 7.02 1.52
N THR A 553 16.08 7.04 0.24
CA THR A 553 15.76 5.94 -0.69
C THR A 553 16.40 4.64 -0.24
N LEU A 554 15.59 3.59 -0.15
CA LEU A 554 16.04 2.23 0.20
C LEU A 554 16.97 1.68 -0.88
N GLN A 555 18.24 1.42 -0.55
CA GLN A 555 19.24 0.95 -1.52
C GLN A 555 19.32 -0.59 -1.62
N ILE A 556 18.18 -1.26 -1.78
CA ILE A 556 18.12 -2.74 -1.82
C ILE A 556 18.54 -3.35 -3.18
N GLN A 557 18.74 -2.53 -4.21
CA GLN A 557 18.97 -3.01 -5.58
C GLN A 557 20.20 -3.92 -5.71
N SER A 558 21.28 -3.60 -4.99
CA SER A 558 22.58 -4.28 -5.04
C SER A 558 22.93 -5.08 -3.78
N MET A 559 22.01 -5.15 -2.80
CA MET A 559 22.24 -5.87 -1.56
C MET A 559 22.36 -7.38 -1.79
N ALA A 560 23.20 -8.04 -0.99
CA ALA A 560 23.19 -9.49 -0.94
C ALA A 560 21.88 -9.99 -0.31
N LEU A 561 21.54 -11.26 -0.55
CA LEU A 561 20.26 -11.83 -0.12
C LEU A 561 20.03 -11.71 1.40
N VAL A 562 21.05 -11.94 2.22
CA VAL A 562 20.92 -11.88 3.68
C VAL A 562 20.66 -10.45 4.15
N ASP A 563 21.43 -9.49 3.62
CA ASP A 563 21.28 -8.06 3.95
C ASP A 563 19.89 -7.54 3.53
N ALA A 564 19.41 -7.96 2.35
CA ALA A 564 18.07 -7.62 1.86
C ALA A 564 16.96 -8.14 2.78
N ILE A 565 17.11 -9.36 3.32
CA ILE A 565 16.15 -9.95 4.27
C ILE A 565 16.12 -9.14 5.57
N GLU A 566 17.28 -8.74 6.10
CA GLU A 566 17.36 -7.93 7.32
C GLU A 566 16.78 -6.52 7.13
N GLU A 567 17.02 -5.90 5.98
CA GLU A 567 16.45 -4.59 5.67
C GLU A 567 14.93 -4.63 5.50
N LEU A 568 14.38 -5.66 4.85
CA LEU A 568 12.92 -5.82 4.77
C LEU A 568 12.27 -6.21 6.10
N ASP A 569 12.96 -6.96 6.97
CA ASP A 569 12.50 -7.20 8.34
C ASP A 569 12.35 -5.87 9.09
N LEU A 570 13.35 -4.99 8.99
CA LEU A 570 13.31 -3.67 9.61
C LEU A 570 12.22 -2.77 9.01
N PHE A 571 12.08 -2.78 7.69
CA PHE A 571 11.05 -2.01 7.00
C PHE A 571 9.65 -2.49 7.35
N TYR A 572 9.45 -3.80 7.49
CA TYR A 572 8.18 -4.37 7.93
C TYR A 572 7.84 -3.94 9.37
N ILE A 573 8.81 -3.88 10.28
CA ILE A 573 8.61 -3.33 11.64
C ILE A 573 8.16 -1.87 11.55
N TYR A 574 8.86 -1.05 10.75
CA TYR A 574 8.56 0.37 10.57
C TYR A 574 7.14 0.60 10.04
N VAL A 575 6.74 -0.10 8.99
CA VAL A 575 5.40 0.02 8.38
C VAL A 575 4.30 -0.43 9.35
N ASN A 576 4.54 -1.46 10.16
CA ASN A 576 3.59 -1.87 11.20
C ASN A 576 3.45 -0.83 12.32
N LEU A 577 4.54 -0.15 12.71
CA LEU A 577 4.49 0.95 13.68
C LEU A 577 3.68 2.13 13.12
N LEU A 578 3.87 2.49 11.84
CA LEU A 578 3.06 3.50 11.16
C LEU A 578 1.58 3.11 11.11
N SER A 579 1.28 1.87 10.69
CA SER A 579 -0.10 1.38 10.61
C SER A 579 -0.77 1.35 11.98
N ALA A 580 -0.06 0.93 13.03
CA ALA A 580 -0.57 0.97 14.40
C ALA A 580 -0.90 2.40 14.85
N ALA A 581 -0.05 3.38 14.51
CA ALA A 581 -0.27 4.78 14.83
C ALA A 581 -1.55 5.35 14.17
N VAL A 582 -1.94 4.85 13.00
CA VAL A 582 -3.15 5.29 12.28
C VAL A 582 -4.40 4.59 12.78
N TYR A 583 -4.37 3.26 12.94
CA TYR A 583 -5.58 2.45 13.08
C TYR A 583 -5.84 1.93 14.49
N GLN A 584 -4.83 1.87 15.36
CA GLN A 584 -4.94 1.29 16.70
C GLN A 584 -4.92 2.34 17.82
N THR A 585 -4.43 3.55 17.54
CA THR A 585 -4.34 4.64 18.50
C THR A 585 -5.23 5.82 18.10
N ASP A 586 -6.01 6.35 19.05
CA ASP A 586 -6.69 7.63 18.83
C ASP A 586 -5.71 8.77 19.10
N PRO A 587 -5.32 9.58 18.09
CA PRO A 587 -4.36 10.66 18.27
C PRO A 587 -4.83 11.72 19.27
N CYS A 588 -6.13 11.84 19.51
CA CYS A 588 -6.67 12.80 20.48
C CYS A 588 -6.60 12.33 21.93
N GLU A 589 -6.44 11.02 22.19
CA GLU A 589 -6.39 10.44 23.54
C GLU A 589 -4.97 10.04 23.96
N ASP A 590 -4.10 9.70 23.00
CA ASP A 590 -2.75 9.23 23.29
C ASP A 590 -1.72 10.37 23.39
N ILE A 591 -1.19 10.56 24.59
CA ILE A 591 -0.15 11.56 24.90
C ILE A 591 1.14 11.28 24.11
N ALA A 592 1.49 10.00 23.91
CA ALA A 592 2.73 9.64 23.22
C ALA A 592 2.67 10.00 21.73
N THR A 593 1.52 9.79 21.09
CA THR A 593 1.24 10.25 19.71
C THR A 593 1.24 11.77 19.62
N ALA A 594 0.55 12.47 20.54
CA ALA A 594 0.56 13.93 20.56
C ALA A 594 1.98 14.52 20.66
N THR A 595 2.82 13.90 21.50
CA THR A 595 4.23 14.29 21.66
C THR A 595 5.05 14.04 20.39
N LEU A 596 4.90 12.87 19.76
CA LEU A 596 5.65 12.50 18.55
C LEU A 596 5.36 13.42 17.36
N PHE A 597 4.09 13.78 17.16
CA PHE A 597 3.67 14.64 16.04
C PHE A 597 3.62 16.12 16.40
N GLY A 598 3.90 16.47 17.67
CA GLY A 598 4.10 17.85 18.12
C GLY A 598 2.84 18.69 18.28
N PHE A 599 1.65 18.09 18.45
CA PHE A 599 0.40 18.84 18.69
C PHE A 599 -0.02 18.82 20.17
N GLN A 600 -0.72 19.86 20.61
CA GLN A 600 -1.04 20.07 22.03
C GLN A 600 -2.55 20.23 22.25
N TRP A 601 -3.04 19.69 23.37
CA TRP A 601 -4.43 19.86 23.77
C TRP A 601 -4.70 21.27 24.32
N MET A 602 -5.84 21.84 23.92
CA MET A 602 -6.37 23.11 24.40
C MET A 602 -7.77 22.90 24.98
N ALA A 603 -8.21 23.84 25.82
CA ALA A 603 -9.58 23.85 26.34
C ALA A 603 -10.64 23.80 25.20
N ASP A 604 -11.82 23.25 25.48
CA ASP A 604 -12.95 23.08 24.55
C ASP A 604 -12.74 22.05 23.42
N ASN A 605 -11.97 20.98 23.64
CA ASN A 605 -11.75 19.89 22.67
C ASN A 605 -11.11 20.37 21.35
N LYS A 606 -10.22 21.36 21.48
CA LYS A 606 -9.43 21.93 20.39
C LYS A 606 -7.97 21.54 20.58
N PHE A 607 -7.23 21.49 19.48
CA PHE A 607 -5.83 21.12 19.45
C PHE A 607 -5.04 22.20 18.73
N LEU A 608 -3.90 22.57 19.30
CA LEU A 608 -2.92 23.47 18.71
C LEU A 608 -1.90 22.64 17.95
N VAL A 609 -1.76 22.90 16.65
CA VAL A 609 -0.70 22.34 15.80
C VAL A 609 0.29 23.48 15.53
N PRO A 610 1.48 23.45 16.16
CA PRO A 610 2.49 24.50 15.99
C PRO A 610 2.97 24.63 14.55
N ARG A 611 3.37 25.85 14.17
CA ARG A 611 4.04 26.11 12.89
C ARG A 611 5.28 25.26 12.70
N ASN A 612 5.61 24.95 11.45
CA ASN A 612 6.77 24.13 11.05
C ASN A 612 6.70 22.66 11.47
N THR A 613 5.60 22.18 12.04
CA THR A 613 5.38 20.73 12.20
C THR A 613 4.95 20.10 10.88
N TRP A 614 5.22 18.81 10.69
CA TRP A 614 4.82 18.09 9.49
C TRP A 614 3.29 18.14 9.24
N LEU A 615 2.48 18.02 10.31
CA LEU A 615 1.02 18.16 10.23
C LEU A 615 0.57 19.57 9.82
N HIS A 616 1.29 20.62 10.25
CA HIS A 616 1.00 22.00 9.84
C HIS A 616 1.27 22.21 8.34
N ILE A 617 2.41 21.71 7.86
CA ILE A 617 2.77 21.77 6.43
C ILE A 617 1.73 21.03 5.59
N ALA A 618 1.37 19.80 5.98
CA ALA A 618 0.37 19.01 5.27
C ALA A 618 -1.03 19.66 5.28
N ALA A 619 -1.41 20.32 6.38
CA ALA A 619 -2.69 21.05 6.46
C ALA A 619 -2.75 22.26 5.49
N LEU A 620 -1.62 22.93 5.27
CA LEU A 620 -1.50 24.03 4.30
C LEU A 620 -1.62 23.51 2.86
N GLU A 621 -0.93 22.42 2.54
CA GLU A 621 -0.98 21.77 1.21
C GLU A 621 -2.39 21.28 0.86
N LEU A 622 -3.13 20.74 1.83
CA LEU A 622 -4.51 20.27 1.68
C LEU A 622 -5.56 21.41 1.65
N GLN A 623 -5.13 22.68 1.71
CA GLN A 623 -6.00 23.87 1.66
C GLN A 623 -7.17 23.85 2.65
N LEU A 624 -7.00 23.24 3.82
CA LEU A 624 -8.09 23.08 4.79
C LEU A 624 -8.66 24.42 5.29
N ARG A 625 -7.90 25.53 5.21
CA ARG A 625 -8.37 26.93 5.36
C ARG A 625 -7.50 27.94 4.59
N SER A 626 -8.02 29.16 4.43
CA SER A 626 -7.32 30.38 4.00
C SER A 626 -6.29 30.87 5.05
N ALA A 627 -5.47 29.96 5.58
CA ALA A 627 -4.49 30.27 6.60
C ALA A 627 -3.33 31.07 5.99
N THR A 628 -3.03 32.22 6.56
CA THR A 628 -1.79 32.93 6.29
C THR A 628 -0.63 32.10 6.82
N SER A 629 0.47 31.99 6.06
CA SER A 629 1.63 31.11 6.29
C SER A 629 2.33 31.26 7.65
N ASN A 630 1.94 32.24 8.47
CA ASN A 630 2.72 32.69 9.63
C ASN A 630 2.05 32.42 11.00
N SER A 631 0.94 31.67 11.07
CA SER A 631 0.23 31.41 12.35
C SER A 631 0.07 29.91 12.68
N ASP A 632 0.03 29.60 13.98
CA ASP A 632 -0.26 28.26 14.48
C ASP A 632 -1.71 27.86 14.15
N LEU A 633 -1.93 26.56 13.91
CA LEU A 633 -3.21 26.05 13.46
C LEU A 633 -4.01 25.50 14.65
N ILE A 634 -5.28 25.89 14.78
CA ILE A 634 -6.18 25.37 15.81
C ILE A 634 -7.25 24.51 15.15
N LEU A 635 -7.27 23.22 15.50
CA LEU A 635 -8.18 22.21 14.93
C LEU A 635 -9.13 21.65 16.00
N SER A 636 -10.35 21.29 15.60
CA SER A 636 -11.20 20.42 16.41
C SER A 636 -10.69 18.96 16.40
N ALA A 637 -11.10 18.15 17.37
CA ALA A 637 -10.75 16.72 17.43
C ALA A 637 -11.09 15.97 16.12
N SER A 638 -12.23 16.26 15.48
CA SER A 638 -12.61 15.63 14.21
C SER A 638 -11.75 16.07 13.03
N GLU A 639 -11.42 17.36 12.95
CA GLU A 639 -10.53 17.88 11.90
C GLU A 639 -9.12 17.30 12.06
N LEU A 640 -8.60 17.21 13.30
CA LEU A 640 -7.30 16.62 13.58
C LEU A 640 -7.27 15.13 13.22
N ARG A 641 -8.25 14.33 13.64
CA ARG A 641 -8.32 12.90 13.27
C ARG A 641 -8.38 12.70 11.76
N GLY A 642 -9.18 13.50 11.06
CA GLY A 642 -9.30 13.43 9.60
C GLY A 642 -7.98 13.78 8.91
N LEU A 643 -7.34 14.88 9.30
CA LEU A 643 -6.04 15.29 8.79
C LEU A 643 -4.97 14.24 9.08
N PHE A 644 -4.85 13.80 10.34
CA PHE A 644 -3.88 12.83 10.80
C PHE A 644 -3.97 11.52 10.00
N CYS A 645 -5.16 10.93 9.93
CA CYS A 645 -5.38 9.70 9.16
C CYS A 645 -5.04 9.90 7.68
N CYS A 646 -5.51 10.98 7.06
CA CYS A 646 -5.27 11.25 5.64
C CYS A 646 -3.76 11.33 5.32
N VAL A 647 -3.03 12.17 6.07
CA VAL A 647 -1.62 12.44 5.81
C VAL A 647 -0.74 11.23 6.12
N LEU A 648 -1.00 10.51 7.23
CA LEU A 648 -0.23 9.29 7.53
C LEU A 648 -0.51 8.14 6.57
N VAL A 649 -1.76 7.96 6.14
CA VAL A 649 -2.08 6.94 5.12
C VAL A 649 -1.36 7.23 3.82
N ASP A 650 -1.32 8.50 3.40
CA ASP A 650 -0.58 8.90 2.21
C ASP A 650 0.94 8.75 2.39
N HIS A 651 1.48 9.02 3.58
CA HIS A 651 2.89 8.73 3.90
C HIS A 651 3.20 7.23 3.81
N ILE A 652 2.35 6.37 4.39
CA ILE A 652 2.49 4.91 4.30
C ILE A 652 2.48 4.46 2.84
N LYS A 653 1.52 4.94 2.03
CA LYS A 653 1.46 4.64 0.60
C LYS A 653 2.74 5.04 -0.12
N GLN A 654 3.22 6.26 0.09
CA GLN A 654 4.44 6.76 -0.56
C GLN A 654 5.66 5.92 -0.19
N ARG A 655 5.83 5.58 1.10
CA ARG A 655 6.95 4.77 1.59
C ARG A 655 6.90 3.34 1.03
N ILE A 656 5.74 2.68 1.07
CA ILE A 656 5.59 1.31 0.54
C ILE A 656 5.76 1.29 -0.98
N ASN A 657 5.23 2.26 -1.72
CA ASN A 657 5.41 2.31 -3.17
C ASN A 657 6.88 2.53 -3.56
N ALA A 658 7.58 3.45 -2.88
CA ALA A 658 9.00 3.68 -3.11
C ALA A 658 9.84 2.42 -2.82
N GLU A 659 9.56 1.74 -1.70
CA GLU A 659 10.20 0.46 -1.36
C GLU A 659 9.90 -0.62 -2.41
N ASN A 660 8.62 -0.79 -2.78
CA ASN A 660 8.18 -1.78 -3.76
C ASN A 660 8.88 -1.61 -5.12
N ASP A 661 9.06 -0.37 -5.57
CA ASP A 661 9.76 -0.06 -6.82
C ASP A 661 11.25 -0.44 -6.76
N GLU A 662 11.90 -0.23 -5.61
CA GLU A 662 13.28 -0.64 -5.36
C GLU A 662 13.40 -2.18 -5.30
N CYS A 663 12.49 -2.86 -4.60
CA CYS A 663 12.43 -4.32 -4.53
C CYS A 663 12.14 -4.96 -5.88
N ALA A 664 11.26 -4.38 -6.70
CA ALA A 664 10.98 -4.85 -8.06
C ALA A 664 12.24 -4.84 -8.94
N ARG A 665 13.16 -3.89 -8.72
CA ARG A 665 14.44 -3.77 -9.43
C ARG A 665 15.60 -4.54 -8.79
N SER A 666 15.42 -5.10 -7.59
CA SER A 666 16.50 -5.74 -6.84
C SER A 666 16.91 -7.10 -7.39
N GLN A 667 18.23 -7.31 -7.45
CA GLN A 667 18.85 -8.56 -7.89
C GLN A 667 18.67 -9.71 -6.88
N ALA A 668 18.44 -9.39 -5.60
CA ALA A 668 18.34 -10.39 -4.52
C ALA A 668 17.15 -11.36 -4.72
N PHE A 669 16.09 -10.92 -5.39
CA PHE A 669 14.89 -11.73 -5.62
C PHE A 669 15.07 -12.80 -6.69
N GLN A 670 15.98 -12.61 -7.66
CA GLN A 670 16.11 -13.51 -8.79
C GLN A 670 17.58 -13.76 -9.16
N PRO A 671 18.10 -14.99 -9.04
CA PRO A 671 19.42 -15.31 -9.55
C PRO A 671 19.44 -15.31 -11.09
N CYS A 672 20.58 -14.93 -11.66
CA CYS A 672 20.77 -14.90 -13.10
C CYS A 672 20.96 -16.33 -13.66
N LEU A 673 19.99 -16.80 -14.44
CA LEU A 673 20.04 -18.12 -15.09
C LEU A 673 21.26 -18.25 -16.03
N VAL A 674 21.55 -17.22 -16.84
CA VAL A 674 22.64 -17.27 -17.81
C VAL A 674 23.99 -17.38 -17.11
N PHE A 675 24.20 -16.59 -16.04
CA PHE A 675 25.42 -16.65 -15.24
C PHE A 675 25.58 -18.00 -14.54
N ALA A 676 24.52 -18.50 -13.90
CA ALA A 676 24.59 -19.76 -13.16
C ALA A 676 24.92 -20.97 -14.05
N VAL A 677 24.41 -20.97 -15.29
CA VAL A 677 24.60 -22.08 -16.24
C VAL A 677 25.89 -21.95 -17.05
N SER A 678 26.23 -20.74 -17.52
CA SER A 678 27.40 -20.52 -18.40
C SER A 678 28.65 -20.08 -17.65
N GLY A 679 28.55 -19.64 -16.40
CA GLY A 679 29.63 -19.03 -15.63
C GLY A 679 29.96 -17.58 -16.02
N PHE A 680 29.29 -17.03 -17.04
CA PHE A 680 29.46 -15.65 -17.49
C PHE A 680 28.13 -15.07 -17.99
N CYS A 681 27.94 -13.77 -17.82
CA CYS A 681 26.79 -13.02 -18.32
C CYS A 681 27.30 -11.76 -19.04
N THR A 682 26.88 -11.55 -20.28
CA THR A 682 27.33 -10.41 -21.10
C THR A 682 26.46 -9.16 -20.91
N GLN A 683 25.44 -9.22 -20.06
CA GLN A 683 24.55 -8.09 -19.79
C GLN A 683 25.20 -7.17 -18.74
N PRO A 684 25.55 -5.92 -19.08
CA PRO A 684 26.31 -5.03 -18.19
C PRO A 684 25.55 -4.64 -16.91
N ASN A 685 24.21 -4.55 -16.99
CA ASN A 685 23.31 -4.34 -15.85
C ASN A 685 22.31 -5.50 -15.77
N CYS A 686 22.80 -6.70 -15.43
CA CYS A 686 21.92 -7.86 -15.32
C CYS A 686 20.91 -7.66 -14.18
N PRO A 687 19.59 -7.85 -14.41
CA PRO A 687 18.59 -7.71 -13.37
C PRO A 687 18.60 -8.86 -12.35
N GLY A 688 19.36 -9.92 -12.60
CA GLY A 688 19.47 -11.07 -11.69
C GLY A 688 20.82 -11.16 -11.00
N ALA A 689 20.84 -11.67 -9.76
CA ALA A 689 22.06 -11.83 -8.98
C ALA A 689 23.02 -12.87 -9.60
N HIS A 690 24.28 -12.49 -9.74
CA HIS A 690 25.36 -13.39 -10.20
C HIS A 690 25.89 -14.23 -9.04
N VAL A 691 25.20 -15.32 -8.73
CA VAL A 691 25.55 -16.23 -7.63
C VAL A 691 26.29 -17.46 -8.16
N SER A 692 27.39 -17.83 -7.49
CA SER A 692 28.13 -19.06 -7.79
C SER A 692 27.29 -20.30 -7.46
N PRO A 693 27.23 -21.32 -8.34
CA PRO A 693 26.47 -22.56 -8.07
C PRO A 693 26.81 -23.24 -6.74
N SER A 694 28.05 -23.11 -6.26
CA SER A 694 28.49 -23.67 -4.97
C SER A 694 27.79 -23.11 -3.74
N VAL A 695 27.24 -21.89 -3.82
CA VAL A 695 26.53 -21.22 -2.72
C VAL A 695 25.03 -21.56 -2.74
N ILE A 696 24.54 -22.13 -3.85
CA ILE A 696 23.12 -22.41 -4.03
C ILE A 696 22.80 -23.76 -3.39
N ASP A 697 22.23 -23.70 -2.19
CA ASP A 697 21.75 -24.85 -1.42
C ASP A 697 20.28 -24.69 -1.00
N ALA A 698 19.77 -25.64 -0.23
CA ALA A 698 18.41 -25.58 0.30
C ALA A 698 18.18 -24.38 1.24
N GLY A 699 19.21 -23.91 1.96
CA GLY A 699 19.14 -22.72 2.81
C GLY A 699 18.94 -21.46 1.98
N TYR A 700 19.75 -21.29 0.93
CA TYR A 700 19.64 -20.21 -0.04
C TYR A 700 18.26 -20.19 -0.72
N TYR A 701 17.73 -21.36 -1.11
CA TYR A 701 16.37 -21.47 -1.65
C TYR A 701 15.32 -20.92 -0.67
N ASN A 702 15.33 -21.38 0.59
CA ASN A 702 14.33 -20.95 1.58
C ASN A 702 14.48 -19.47 1.97
N MET A 703 15.70 -18.93 1.99
CA MET A 703 15.94 -17.50 2.19
C MET A 703 15.34 -16.65 1.07
N ARG A 704 15.42 -17.08 -0.20
CA ARG A 704 14.74 -16.39 -1.30
C ARG A 704 13.22 -16.42 -1.14
N ILE A 705 12.64 -17.57 -0.74
CA ILE A 705 11.20 -17.65 -0.48
C ILE A 705 10.80 -16.72 0.67
N ARG A 706 11.60 -16.68 1.75
CA ARG A 706 11.41 -15.76 2.87
C ARG A 706 11.34 -14.30 2.42
N LEU A 707 12.29 -13.86 1.59
CA LEU A 707 12.32 -12.49 1.05
C LEU A 707 11.03 -12.13 0.30
N HIS A 708 10.51 -13.03 -0.53
CA HIS A 708 9.25 -12.81 -1.24
C HIS A 708 8.05 -12.71 -0.28
N LEU A 709 8.03 -13.52 0.78
CA LEU A 709 6.95 -13.48 1.77
C LEU A 709 6.99 -12.21 2.63
N GLN A 710 8.18 -11.69 2.96
CA GLN A 710 8.34 -10.38 3.62
C GLN A 710 7.75 -9.27 2.74
N GLN A 711 8.05 -9.27 1.44
CA GLN A 711 7.49 -8.27 0.52
C GLN A 711 5.97 -8.33 0.44
N ILE A 712 5.41 -9.54 0.39
CA ILE A 712 3.96 -9.74 0.38
C ILE A 712 3.32 -9.24 1.69
N LEU A 713 3.99 -9.45 2.84
CA LEU A 713 3.53 -8.94 4.13
C LEU A 713 3.55 -7.41 4.20
N ILE A 714 4.58 -6.76 3.65
CA ILE A 714 4.68 -5.30 3.60
C ILE A 714 3.54 -4.72 2.77
N LEU A 715 3.32 -5.24 1.57
CA LEU A 715 2.25 -4.79 0.68
C LEU A 715 0.84 -5.05 1.24
N GLN A 716 0.65 -6.09 2.05
CA GLN A 716 -0.63 -6.35 2.70
C GLN A 716 -1.04 -5.22 3.65
N VAL A 717 -0.09 -4.53 4.30
CA VAL A 717 -0.40 -3.40 5.20
C VAL A 717 -1.08 -2.25 4.44
N LEU A 718 -0.76 -2.07 3.16
CA LEU A 718 -1.44 -1.11 2.29
C LEU A 718 -2.89 -1.52 2.00
N ARG A 719 -3.07 -2.81 1.66
CA ARG A 719 -4.33 -3.39 1.18
C ARG A 719 -5.46 -3.44 2.20
N GLU A 720 -5.13 -3.57 3.48
CA GLU A 720 -6.14 -3.51 4.55
C GLU A 720 -6.79 -2.12 4.67
N ASN A 721 -6.21 -1.11 4.02
CA ASN A 721 -6.34 0.28 4.39
C ASN A 721 -6.69 1.23 3.22
N VAL A 722 -6.73 0.74 1.97
CA VAL A 722 -7.00 1.55 0.75
C VAL A 722 -7.98 0.81 -0.21
N HIS A 723 -8.88 1.54 -0.89
CA HIS A 723 -9.74 1.02 -1.98
C HIS A 723 -9.02 1.21 -3.34
N ILE A 724 -9.13 0.42 -4.41
CA ILE A 724 -9.41 -1.01 -4.71
C ILE A 724 -8.65 -1.40 -6.03
N ASP A 725 -8.06 -0.45 -6.78
CA ASP A 725 -7.61 -0.66 -8.18
C ASP A 725 -6.09 -0.54 -8.43
N MET A 726 -5.34 0.35 -7.78
CA MET A 726 -3.87 0.41 -7.96
C MET A 726 -3.16 -0.83 -7.39
N GLU A 727 -3.76 -1.48 -6.39
CA GLU A 727 -3.19 -2.63 -5.66
C GLU A 727 -3.16 -3.92 -6.48
N PHE A 728 -4.05 -4.06 -7.48
CA PHE A 728 -4.17 -5.31 -8.22
C PHE A 728 -2.92 -5.62 -9.05
N ARG A 729 -2.27 -4.59 -9.60
CA ARG A 729 -1.06 -4.77 -10.43
C ARG A 729 0.15 -5.18 -9.59
N GLY A 730 0.34 -4.54 -8.43
CA GLY A 730 1.44 -4.87 -7.50
C GLY A 730 1.31 -6.27 -6.91
N THR A 731 0.11 -6.64 -6.45
CA THR A 731 -0.16 -7.99 -5.91
C THR A 731 0.04 -9.09 -6.97
N LYS A 732 -0.45 -8.89 -8.20
CA LYS A 732 -0.20 -9.79 -9.35
C LYS A 732 1.30 -10.00 -9.59
N PHE A 733 2.08 -8.93 -9.63
CA PHE A 733 3.53 -8.99 -9.87
C PHE A 733 4.26 -9.88 -8.85
N TRP A 734 3.97 -9.69 -7.55
CA TRP A 734 4.64 -10.46 -6.49
C TRP A 734 4.17 -11.91 -6.38
N ILE A 735 2.90 -12.20 -6.67
CA ILE A 735 2.43 -13.58 -6.81
C ILE A 735 3.20 -14.31 -7.91
N HIS A 736 3.41 -13.65 -9.07
CA HIS A 736 4.18 -14.25 -10.16
C HIS A 736 5.64 -14.46 -9.80
N ARG A 737 6.27 -13.49 -9.13
CA ARG A 737 7.64 -13.65 -8.63
C ARG A 737 7.77 -14.80 -7.64
N LEU A 738 6.86 -14.91 -6.68
CA LEU A 738 6.82 -16.03 -5.74
C LEU A 738 6.65 -17.37 -6.47
N CYS A 739 5.75 -17.45 -7.47
CA CYS A 739 5.56 -18.66 -8.26
C CYS A 739 6.85 -19.07 -8.99
N ASN A 740 7.57 -18.12 -9.59
CA ASN A 740 8.85 -18.36 -10.27
C ASN A 740 9.97 -18.74 -9.28
N ALA A 741 9.95 -18.21 -8.05
CA ALA A 741 10.89 -18.61 -7.01
C ALA A 741 10.64 -20.05 -6.52
N LEU A 742 9.37 -20.46 -6.43
CA LEU A 742 8.97 -21.82 -6.07
C LEU A 742 9.26 -22.84 -7.18
N HIS A 743 9.08 -22.46 -8.44
CA HIS A 743 9.31 -23.28 -9.65
C HIS A 743 10.33 -22.61 -10.57
N PRO A 744 11.63 -22.64 -10.20
CA PRO A 744 12.63 -22.00 -11.02
C PRO A 744 12.84 -22.74 -12.35
N PRO A 745 13.25 -22.04 -13.43
CA PRO A 745 13.47 -22.66 -14.74
C PRO A 745 14.50 -23.79 -14.77
N HIS A 746 15.46 -23.78 -13.83
CA HIS A 746 16.52 -24.77 -13.71
C HIS A 746 16.60 -25.33 -12.28
N HIS A 747 16.69 -26.65 -12.18
CA HIS A 747 16.68 -27.41 -10.92
C HIS A 747 17.80 -27.03 -9.94
N MET A 748 18.95 -26.54 -10.43
CA MET A 748 20.02 -25.99 -9.60
C MET A 748 19.58 -24.86 -8.65
N PHE A 749 18.48 -24.18 -8.95
CA PHE A 749 17.94 -23.12 -8.07
C PHE A 749 16.98 -23.66 -7.01
N GLY A 750 16.82 -24.97 -6.92
CA GLY A 750 15.88 -25.65 -6.02
C GLY A 750 14.53 -25.95 -6.67
N SER A 751 13.60 -26.42 -5.84
CA SER A 751 12.26 -26.82 -6.24
C SER A 751 11.37 -26.86 -5.00
N SER A 752 10.06 -27.04 -5.17
CA SER A 752 9.11 -27.15 -4.07
C SER A 752 9.45 -28.25 -3.06
N SER A 753 10.23 -29.27 -3.44
CA SER A 753 10.69 -30.32 -2.52
C SER A 753 11.72 -29.85 -1.49
N HIS A 754 12.30 -28.65 -1.66
CA HIS A 754 13.24 -28.03 -0.71
C HIS A 754 12.54 -27.05 0.22
N LEU A 755 11.24 -26.79 0.03
CA LEU A 755 10.49 -25.83 0.81
C LEU A 755 10.32 -26.33 2.24
N ALA A 756 10.97 -25.65 3.18
CA ALA A 756 10.92 -25.92 4.60
C ALA A 756 10.20 -24.75 5.30
N LEU A 757 8.86 -24.80 5.33
CA LEU A 757 8.06 -23.73 5.93
C LEU A 757 8.36 -23.50 7.42
N SER A 758 8.92 -24.49 8.12
CA SER A 758 9.35 -24.37 9.52
C SER A 758 10.57 -23.47 9.71
N THR A 759 11.41 -23.29 8.69
CA THR A 759 12.62 -22.45 8.78
C THR A 759 12.34 -20.99 8.43
N VAL A 760 11.13 -20.67 7.96
CA VAL A 760 10.74 -19.33 7.51
C VAL A 760 9.74 -18.74 8.52
N PRO A 761 10.14 -17.76 9.35
CA PRO A 761 9.28 -17.15 10.36
C PRO A 761 7.94 -16.61 9.81
N GLU A 762 8.00 -16.03 8.62
CA GLU A 762 6.90 -15.35 7.94
C GLU A 762 5.92 -16.32 7.28
N ALA A 763 6.28 -17.61 7.13
CA ALA A 763 5.54 -18.58 6.31
C ALA A 763 4.06 -18.68 6.65
N THR A 764 3.73 -18.77 7.94
CA THR A 764 2.33 -18.97 8.36
C THR A 764 1.46 -17.76 8.01
N LYS A 765 1.95 -16.53 8.29
CA LYS A 765 1.21 -15.30 8.00
C LYS A 765 1.20 -15.00 6.50
N GLY A 766 2.37 -15.05 5.87
CA GLY A 766 2.54 -14.76 4.45
C GLY A 766 1.74 -15.69 3.54
N LEU A 767 1.72 -17.01 3.81
CA LEU A 767 0.94 -17.94 3.00
C LEU A 767 -0.57 -17.76 3.15
N ASN A 768 -1.07 -17.37 4.31
CA ASN A 768 -2.49 -17.06 4.48
C ASN A 768 -2.90 -15.84 3.63
N ILE A 769 -2.03 -14.83 3.56
CA ILE A 769 -2.22 -13.65 2.70
C ILE A 769 -2.16 -14.06 1.22
N VAL A 770 -1.19 -14.89 0.84
CA VAL A 770 -1.11 -15.42 -0.54
C VAL A 770 -2.41 -16.13 -0.91
N LYS A 771 -3.00 -16.93 -0.02
CA LYS A 771 -4.31 -17.57 -0.25
C LYS A 771 -5.42 -16.57 -0.51
N ASP A 772 -5.52 -15.53 0.31
CA ASP A 772 -6.52 -14.47 0.14
C ASP A 772 -6.33 -13.70 -1.17
N TRP A 773 -5.08 -13.34 -1.50
CA TRP A 773 -4.76 -12.64 -2.74
C TRP A 773 -5.09 -13.50 -3.96
N MET A 774 -4.77 -14.80 -3.94
CA MET A 774 -5.10 -15.73 -5.02
C MET A 774 -6.61 -15.82 -5.24
N ARG A 775 -7.41 -15.96 -4.16
CA ARG A 775 -8.87 -16.00 -4.27
C ARG A 775 -9.41 -14.70 -4.88
N THR A 776 -8.92 -13.55 -4.40
CA THR A 776 -9.30 -12.26 -4.96
C THR A 776 -8.91 -12.16 -6.44
N PHE A 777 -7.71 -12.64 -6.81
CA PHE A 777 -7.22 -12.64 -8.18
C PHE A 777 -8.12 -13.47 -9.09
N VAL A 778 -8.47 -14.70 -8.70
CA VAL A 778 -9.38 -15.58 -9.45
C VAL A 778 -10.76 -14.94 -9.68
N TYR A 779 -11.29 -14.22 -8.68
CA TYR A 779 -12.57 -13.52 -8.79
C TYR A 779 -12.52 -12.19 -9.55
N ARG A 780 -11.34 -11.68 -9.88
CA ARG A 780 -11.16 -10.45 -10.67
C ARG A 780 -10.52 -10.68 -12.04
N GLN A 781 -10.04 -11.88 -12.31
CA GLN A 781 -9.35 -12.19 -13.55
C GLN A 781 -10.35 -12.33 -14.70
N GLU A 782 -10.33 -11.36 -15.60
CA GLU A 782 -11.17 -11.31 -16.80
C GLU A 782 -10.36 -11.64 -18.07
N PHE A 783 -11.06 -11.93 -19.18
CA PHE A 783 -10.44 -12.07 -20.49
C PHE A 783 -10.01 -10.68 -21.03
N LEU A 784 -8.90 -10.17 -20.53
CA LEU A 784 -8.26 -8.98 -21.09
C LEU A 784 -7.46 -9.36 -22.35
N PRO A 785 -7.19 -8.42 -23.28
CA PRO A 785 -6.22 -8.60 -24.37
C PRO A 785 -4.77 -8.66 -23.83
N ASP A 786 -4.56 -9.36 -22.71
CA ASP A 786 -3.28 -9.56 -22.04
C ASP A 786 -2.63 -10.82 -22.60
N ILE A 787 -1.43 -10.66 -23.16
CA ILE A 787 -0.56 -11.75 -23.62
C ILE A 787 -0.18 -12.74 -22.50
N ALA A 788 -0.37 -12.37 -21.23
CA ALA A 788 -0.03 -13.24 -20.10
C ALA A 788 -1.21 -14.06 -19.54
N PHE A 789 -2.44 -13.92 -20.05
CA PHE A 789 -3.64 -14.50 -19.42
C PHE A 789 -3.53 -15.99 -19.08
N LEU A 790 -3.11 -16.86 -20.01
CA LEU A 790 -2.95 -18.30 -19.74
C LEU A 790 -1.89 -18.58 -18.69
N THR A 791 -0.77 -17.86 -18.76
CA THR A 791 0.32 -17.95 -17.78
C THR A 791 -0.21 -17.64 -16.38
N ASP A 792 -1.03 -16.59 -16.24
CA ASP A 792 -1.59 -16.16 -14.97
C ASP A 792 -2.57 -17.19 -14.40
N VAL A 793 -3.44 -17.76 -15.25
CA VAL A 793 -4.37 -18.82 -14.85
C VAL A 793 -3.60 -20.05 -14.35
N ILE A 794 -2.56 -20.49 -15.07
CA ILE A 794 -1.76 -21.65 -14.68
C ILE A 794 -0.99 -21.37 -13.39
N ARG A 795 -0.29 -20.24 -13.27
CA ARG A 795 0.44 -19.87 -12.03
C ARG A 795 -0.48 -19.84 -10.81
N THR A 796 -1.63 -19.20 -10.95
CA THR A 796 -2.62 -19.10 -9.86
C THR A 796 -3.17 -20.48 -9.49
N THR A 797 -3.46 -21.32 -10.50
CA THR A 797 -3.96 -22.69 -10.26
C THR A 797 -2.90 -23.59 -9.62
N THR A 798 -1.63 -23.46 -10.02
CA THR A 798 -0.50 -24.17 -9.41
C THR A 798 -0.38 -23.82 -7.93
N LEU A 799 -0.35 -22.53 -7.58
CA LEU A 799 -0.25 -22.09 -6.19
C LEU A 799 -1.49 -22.45 -5.36
N ALA A 800 -2.69 -22.33 -5.95
CA ALA A 800 -3.95 -22.78 -5.35
C ALA A 800 -3.88 -24.26 -4.96
N PHE A 801 -3.39 -25.11 -5.85
CA PHE A 801 -3.28 -26.53 -5.60
C PHE A 801 -2.13 -26.91 -4.66
N MET A 802 -1.08 -26.10 -4.58
CA MET A 802 -0.01 -26.32 -3.60
C MET A 802 -0.40 -25.93 -2.18
N PHE A 803 -1.04 -24.77 -2.00
CA PHE A 803 -1.25 -24.19 -0.66
C PHE A 803 -2.70 -24.25 -0.16
N ASP A 804 -3.70 -24.31 -1.05
CA ASP A 804 -5.13 -24.19 -0.69
C ASP A 804 -6.01 -25.28 -1.31
N ARG A 805 -5.41 -26.47 -1.54
CA ARG A 805 -6.02 -27.58 -2.29
C ARG A 805 -7.43 -27.97 -1.84
N SER A 806 -7.76 -27.80 -0.56
CA SER A 806 -9.09 -28.13 -0.01
C SER A 806 -10.22 -27.24 -0.51
N GLU A 807 -9.92 -25.98 -0.83
CA GLU A 807 -10.90 -24.96 -1.26
C GLU A 807 -10.71 -24.57 -2.74
N ALA A 808 -9.53 -24.86 -3.31
CA ALA A 808 -9.16 -24.55 -4.68
C ALA A 808 -10.21 -24.98 -5.73
N ASP A 809 -10.70 -26.21 -5.63
CA ASP A 809 -11.69 -26.74 -6.58
C ASP A 809 -13.03 -25.99 -6.55
N ASP A 810 -13.36 -25.30 -5.45
CA ASP A 810 -14.60 -24.55 -5.32
C ASP A 810 -14.47 -23.17 -5.97
N TYR A 811 -13.49 -22.37 -5.56
CA TYR A 811 -13.37 -21.01 -6.09
C TYR A 811 -12.86 -20.96 -7.54
N LEU A 812 -12.01 -21.91 -7.98
CA LEU A 812 -11.54 -21.95 -9.37
C LEU A 812 -12.67 -22.24 -10.37
N LYS A 813 -13.71 -22.98 -9.98
CA LYS A 813 -14.89 -23.22 -10.82
C LYS A 813 -15.78 -21.99 -10.97
N HIS A 814 -15.70 -21.07 -10.01
CA HIS A 814 -16.46 -19.83 -9.97
C HIS A 814 -15.60 -18.62 -10.35
N ALA A 815 -14.48 -18.84 -11.06
CA ALA A 815 -13.61 -17.78 -11.53
C ALA A 815 -14.34 -16.78 -12.44
N ALA A 816 -13.95 -15.50 -12.39
CA ALA A 816 -14.63 -14.44 -13.14
C ALA A 816 -14.60 -14.66 -14.66
N TYR A 817 -13.52 -15.21 -15.20
CA TYR A 817 -13.45 -15.54 -16.62
C TYR A 817 -14.45 -16.62 -17.08
N PHE A 818 -15.15 -17.33 -16.17
CA PHE A 818 -16.27 -18.20 -16.56
C PHE A 818 -17.62 -17.49 -16.65
N SER A 819 -17.78 -16.32 -16.06
CA SER A 819 -19.00 -15.52 -16.15
C SER A 819 -19.08 -14.70 -17.45
N MET A 820 -17.93 -14.52 -18.13
CA MET A 820 -17.80 -13.77 -19.37
C MET A 820 -17.84 -14.65 -20.63
N ARG A 821 -18.17 -14.05 -21.77
CA ARG A 821 -18.12 -14.73 -23.07
C ARG A 821 -16.67 -15.09 -23.42
N THR A 822 -16.38 -16.38 -23.55
CA THR A 822 -15.05 -16.86 -23.93
C THR A 822 -14.63 -16.30 -25.30
N PRO A 823 -13.46 -15.65 -25.40
CA PRO A 823 -12.92 -15.19 -26.67
C PRO A 823 -12.69 -16.35 -27.66
N PRO A 824 -12.87 -16.14 -28.98
CA PRO A 824 -12.74 -17.21 -29.98
C PRO A 824 -11.39 -17.95 -29.96
N MET A 825 -10.30 -17.27 -29.59
CA MET A 825 -8.97 -17.87 -29.50
C MET A 825 -8.84 -18.94 -28.40
N TYR A 826 -9.72 -18.92 -27.39
CA TYR A 826 -9.76 -19.90 -26.30
C TYR A 826 -10.88 -20.94 -26.51
N ILE A 827 -11.50 -20.97 -27.69
CA ILE A 827 -12.55 -21.93 -28.06
C ILE A 827 -11.96 -22.94 -29.03
N ARG A 828 -12.11 -24.22 -28.70
CA ARG A 828 -11.73 -25.33 -29.56
C ARG A 828 -12.59 -25.34 -30.83
N ARG A 829 -12.09 -25.96 -31.91
CA ARG A 829 -12.83 -26.23 -33.17
C ARG A 829 -14.19 -26.92 -32.99
N GLY A 830 -14.45 -27.53 -31.82
CA GLY A 830 -15.74 -28.14 -31.43
C GLY A 830 -16.66 -27.27 -30.56
N GLY A 831 -16.32 -26.01 -30.30
CA GLY A 831 -17.15 -25.04 -29.57
C GLY A 831 -16.96 -25.01 -28.04
N SER A 832 -16.13 -25.89 -27.47
CA SER A 832 -15.82 -25.89 -26.02
C SER A 832 -14.65 -24.97 -25.68
N SER A 833 -14.70 -24.33 -24.51
CA SER A 833 -13.57 -23.55 -23.96
C SER A 833 -12.42 -24.47 -23.54
N ILE A 834 -11.17 -24.02 -23.70
CA ILE A 834 -9.97 -24.77 -23.28
C ILE A 834 -9.69 -24.68 -21.77
N LEU A 835 -10.26 -23.69 -21.07
CA LEU A 835 -9.98 -23.45 -19.65
C LEU A 835 -10.53 -24.54 -18.72
N PRO A 836 -11.75 -25.08 -18.92
CA PRO A 836 -12.23 -26.22 -18.15
C PRO A 836 -11.34 -27.46 -18.34
N GLU A 837 -10.81 -27.68 -19.55
CA GLU A 837 -9.89 -28.79 -19.84
C GLU A 837 -8.57 -28.61 -19.07
N LEU A 838 -8.02 -27.40 -19.04
CA LEU A 838 -6.83 -27.05 -18.24
C LEU A 838 -7.05 -27.30 -16.74
N LEU A 839 -8.12 -26.76 -16.16
CA LEU A 839 -8.41 -26.93 -14.73
C LEU A 839 -8.68 -28.41 -14.39
N ALA A 840 -9.38 -29.14 -15.26
CA ALA A 840 -9.58 -30.57 -15.10
C ALA A 840 -8.26 -31.34 -15.14
N ALA A 841 -7.33 -30.97 -16.03
CA ALA A 841 -6.01 -31.58 -16.12
C ALA A 841 -5.19 -31.38 -14.84
N MET A 842 -5.09 -30.14 -14.37
CA MET A 842 -4.32 -29.79 -13.17
C MET A 842 -4.97 -30.30 -11.87
N SER A 843 -6.29 -30.41 -11.82
CA SER A 843 -6.98 -31.02 -10.66
C SER A 843 -6.71 -32.52 -10.58
N GLY A 844 -6.61 -33.20 -11.72
CA GLY A 844 -6.40 -34.64 -11.77
C GLY A 844 -7.49 -35.51 -11.12
N THR A 845 -8.68 -34.93 -10.90
CA THR A 845 -9.82 -35.57 -10.24
C THR A 845 -10.63 -36.48 -11.17
N TYR A 846 -10.55 -36.25 -12.49
CA TYR A 846 -11.31 -36.97 -13.49
C TYR A 846 -10.50 -38.09 -14.16
N THR A 847 -11.20 -39.10 -14.66
CA THR A 847 -10.57 -40.22 -15.41
C THR A 847 -9.92 -39.75 -16.71
N TRP A 848 -10.41 -38.66 -17.29
CA TRP A 848 -9.92 -38.06 -18.54
C TRP A 848 -9.01 -36.85 -18.32
N SER A 849 -8.65 -36.50 -17.08
CA SER A 849 -7.84 -35.32 -16.76
C SER A 849 -6.51 -35.27 -17.53
N LEU A 850 -5.81 -36.40 -17.69
CA LEU A 850 -4.57 -36.44 -18.48
C LEU A 850 -4.81 -36.20 -19.97
N THR A 851 -5.87 -36.79 -20.52
CA THR A 851 -6.28 -36.56 -21.91
C THR A 851 -6.60 -35.09 -22.15
N ALA A 852 -7.29 -34.42 -21.22
CA ALA A 852 -7.53 -32.99 -21.29
C ALA A 852 -6.23 -32.16 -21.23
N GLY A 853 -5.26 -32.57 -20.41
CA GLY A 853 -3.94 -31.93 -20.38
C GLY A 853 -3.20 -32.03 -21.71
N PHE A 854 -3.21 -33.20 -22.35
CA PHE A 854 -2.57 -33.39 -23.66
C PHE A 854 -3.26 -32.58 -24.75
N VAL A 855 -4.59 -32.58 -24.76
CA VAL A 855 -5.41 -31.83 -25.73
C VAL A 855 -5.27 -30.31 -25.52
N PHE A 856 -5.09 -29.86 -24.28
CA PHE A 856 -4.76 -28.46 -23.99
C PHE A 856 -3.39 -28.07 -24.56
N VAL A 857 -2.34 -28.86 -24.28
CA VAL A 857 -0.99 -28.60 -24.79
C VAL A 857 -0.95 -28.60 -26.32
N GLU A 858 -1.65 -29.56 -26.95
CA GLU A 858 -1.84 -29.60 -28.39
C GLU A 858 -2.44 -28.28 -28.90
N GLN A 859 -3.54 -27.82 -28.32
CA GLN A 859 -4.22 -26.59 -28.75
C GLN A 859 -3.36 -25.34 -28.59
N VAL A 860 -2.60 -25.23 -27.50
CA VAL A 860 -1.70 -24.07 -27.26
C VAL A 860 -0.58 -24.01 -28.31
N LEU A 861 -0.03 -25.16 -28.70
CA LEU A 861 1.12 -25.27 -29.59
C LEU A 861 0.74 -25.35 -31.09
N HIS A 862 -0.53 -25.56 -31.40
CA HIS A 862 -0.97 -25.86 -32.77
C HIS A 862 -0.89 -24.66 -33.71
N VAL A 863 0.04 -24.71 -34.68
CA VAL A 863 0.34 -23.64 -35.65
C VAL A 863 -0.90 -23.16 -36.43
N ILE A 864 -1.80 -24.07 -36.82
CA ILE A 864 -2.99 -23.74 -37.62
C ILE A 864 -4.07 -22.97 -36.82
N MET A 865 -4.11 -23.13 -35.49
CA MET A 865 -5.19 -22.58 -34.64
C MET A 865 -4.84 -21.23 -34.00
N ARG A 866 -3.76 -20.58 -34.48
CA ARG A 866 -3.01 -19.48 -33.83
C ARG A 866 -2.39 -19.94 -32.51
N GLN A 867 -1.05 -19.90 -32.43
CA GLN A 867 -0.31 -20.24 -31.21
C GLN A 867 -0.66 -19.25 -30.08
N LEU A 868 -0.99 -19.77 -28.90
CA LEU A 868 -1.45 -18.95 -27.78
C LEU A 868 -0.26 -18.52 -26.90
N PRO A 869 -0.14 -17.23 -26.55
CA PRO A 869 0.93 -16.74 -25.69
C PRO A 869 0.99 -17.46 -24.34
N ILE A 870 2.17 -17.99 -23.99
CA ILE A 870 2.41 -18.70 -22.73
C ILE A 870 3.87 -18.63 -22.31
N ASP A 871 4.13 -18.48 -21.01
CA ASP A 871 5.48 -18.57 -20.44
C ASP A 871 6.05 -19.99 -20.60
N VAL A 872 7.25 -20.08 -21.19
CA VAL A 872 7.89 -21.37 -21.49
C VAL A 872 8.23 -22.16 -20.22
N GLY A 873 8.53 -21.49 -19.11
CA GLY A 873 8.77 -22.12 -17.82
C GLY A 873 7.52 -22.77 -17.26
N VAL A 874 6.40 -22.03 -17.32
CA VAL A 874 5.08 -22.51 -16.90
C VAL A 874 4.60 -23.67 -17.78
N LEU A 875 4.83 -23.61 -19.10
CA LEU A 875 4.56 -24.72 -20.00
C LEU A 875 5.40 -25.95 -19.63
N CYS A 876 6.69 -25.78 -19.35
CA CYS A 876 7.55 -26.89 -18.91
C CYS A 876 7.11 -27.48 -17.55
N ASP A 877 6.66 -26.66 -16.60
CA ASP A 877 6.10 -27.13 -15.33
C ASP A 877 4.88 -28.03 -15.56
N LEU A 878 3.99 -27.64 -16.49
CA LEU A 878 2.84 -28.43 -16.89
C LEU A 878 3.25 -29.74 -17.58
N VAL A 879 4.24 -29.70 -18.48
CA VAL A 879 4.78 -30.90 -19.13
C VAL A 879 5.40 -31.86 -18.11
N ASP A 880 6.17 -31.34 -17.14
CA ASP A 880 6.74 -32.14 -16.05
C ASP A 880 5.63 -32.76 -15.19
N PHE A 881 4.55 -32.02 -14.91
CA PHE A 881 3.36 -32.54 -14.24
C PHE A 881 2.70 -33.68 -15.03
N LEU A 882 2.43 -33.49 -16.32
CA LEU A 882 1.80 -34.49 -17.17
C LEU A 882 2.67 -35.75 -17.33
N CYS A 883 3.97 -35.59 -17.60
CA CYS A 883 4.92 -36.70 -17.69
C CYS A 883 4.99 -37.50 -16.39
N SER A 884 5.17 -36.82 -15.25
CA SER A 884 5.22 -37.50 -13.94
C SER A 884 3.91 -38.21 -13.61
N SER A 885 2.76 -37.61 -13.93
CA SER A 885 1.45 -38.20 -13.71
C SER A 885 1.24 -39.45 -14.56
N VAL A 886 1.69 -39.47 -15.82
CA VAL A 886 1.67 -40.71 -16.62
C VAL A 886 2.54 -41.79 -16.00
N ILE A 887 3.73 -41.45 -15.50
CA ILE A 887 4.64 -42.42 -14.88
C ILE A 887 4.02 -43.02 -13.61
N PHE A 888 3.41 -42.20 -12.74
CA PHE A 888 2.84 -42.68 -11.47
C PHE A 888 1.43 -43.29 -11.60
N CYS A 889 0.63 -42.84 -12.58
CA CYS A 889 -0.75 -43.30 -12.79
C CYS A 889 -0.89 -44.34 -13.93
N GLY A 890 0.14 -44.55 -14.77
CA GLY A 890 0.13 -45.46 -15.93
C GLY A 890 0.12 -46.96 -15.61
N ARG A 891 -0.66 -47.35 -14.61
CA ARG A 891 -0.67 -48.69 -13.99
C ARG A 891 -1.29 -49.72 -14.93
N ARG A 892 -0.71 -50.93 -14.94
CA ARG A 892 -1.43 -52.14 -15.44
C ARG A 892 -2.50 -52.54 -14.41
N PRO A 893 -3.66 -53.06 -14.82
CA PRO A 893 -4.64 -53.65 -13.90
C PRO A 893 -3.96 -54.71 -13.02
N GLY A 894 -3.94 -54.51 -11.70
CA GLY A 894 -3.36 -55.46 -10.72
C GLY A 894 -2.04 -55.06 -10.04
N MET A 895 -1.38 -53.94 -10.41
CA MET A 895 -0.24 -53.40 -9.66
C MET A 895 -0.65 -52.23 -8.76
N ALA A 896 -0.87 -52.48 -7.47
CA ALA A 896 -1.22 -51.45 -6.48
C ALA A 896 -0.01 -50.65 -5.94
N LEU A 897 1.23 -51.06 -6.26
CA LEU A 897 2.46 -50.59 -5.61
C LEU A 897 3.47 -50.08 -6.66
N LEU A 898 4.04 -48.90 -6.45
CA LEU A 898 5.11 -48.32 -7.27
C LEU A 898 6.37 -49.19 -7.13
N HIS A 899 6.88 -49.74 -8.23
CA HIS A 899 8.07 -50.57 -8.21
C HIS A 899 8.81 -50.40 -9.53
N ASP A 900 10.13 -50.28 -9.44
CA ASP A 900 11.03 -50.08 -10.57
C ASP A 900 10.77 -48.77 -11.34
N ILE A 901 10.34 -47.74 -10.60
CA ILE A 901 10.14 -46.39 -11.15
C ILE A 901 11.39 -45.57 -10.88
N THR A 902 11.96 -44.95 -11.92
CA THR A 902 13.14 -44.08 -11.83
C THR A 902 12.78 -42.66 -12.21
N VAL A 903 12.85 -41.74 -11.25
CA VAL A 903 12.43 -40.33 -11.40
C VAL A 903 13.30 -39.40 -10.54
N PRO A 904 13.38 -38.10 -10.86
CA PRO A 904 14.00 -37.12 -9.99
C PRO A 904 13.36 -37.08 -8.60
N ARG A 905 14.15 -36.83 -7.56
CA ARG A 905 13.69 -36.63 -6.16
C ARG A 905 12.62 -35.55 -6.09
N SER A 906 12.83 -34.44 -6.79
CA SER A 906 11.88 -33.32 -6.87
C SER A 906 10.49 -33.72 -7.37
N TRP A 907 10.41 -34.53 -8.43
CA TRP A 907 9.15 -35.02 -9.00
C TRP A 907 8.42 -35.96 -8.06
N LEU A 908 9.18 -36.84 -7.39
CA LEU A 908 8.64 -37.81 -6.45
C LEU A 908 8.03 -37.12 -5.21
N LEU A 909 8.76 -36.19 -4.60
CA LEU A 909 8.28 -35.47 -3.42
C LEU A 909 7.08 -34.59 -3.75
N ARG A 910 7.08 -33.88 -4.90
CA ARG A 910 5.90 -33.14 -5.37
C ARG A 910 4.68 -34.06 -5.46
N PHE A 911 4.84 -35.23 -6.08
CA PHE A 911 3.76 -36.19 -6.24
C PHE A 911 3.21 -36.69 -4.91
N ILE A 912 4.09 -37.08 -3.96
CA ILE A 912 3.67 -37.60 -2.66
C ILE A 912 2.96 -36.54 -1.82
N GLU A 913 3.46 -35.30 -1.84
CA GLU A 913 3.02 -34.23 -0.93
C GLU A 913 1.76 -33.53 -1.43
N TYR A 914 1.66 -33.28 -2.74
CA TYR A 914 0.60 -32.44 -3.31
C TYR A 914 -0.40 -33.22 -4.15
N ASP A 915 0.03 -34.24 -4.91
CA ASP A 915 -0.81 -34.86 -5.94
C ASP A 915 -1.46 -36.18 -5.52
N LEU A 916 -0.75 -37.04 -4.78
CA LEU A 916 -1.10 -38.44 -4.50
C LEU A 916 -2.50 -38.60 -3.88
N SER A 917 -2.91 -37.67 -3.01
CA SER A 917 -4.20 -37.74 -2.31
C SER A 917 -5.39 -37.36 -3.20
N TYR A 918 -5.14 -36.68 -4.33
CA TYR A 918 -6.17 -36.06 -5.17
C TYR A 918 -6.28 -36.69 -6.56
N LEU A 919 -5.20 -37.31 -7.05
CA LEU A 919 -5.18 -37.96 -8.35
C LEU A 919 -6.11 -39.17 -8.39
N ASN A 920 -6.92 -39.23 -9.44
CA ASN A 920 -7.82 -40.34 -9.67
C ASN A 920 -7.04 -41.61 -10.06
N PRO A 921 -7.13 -42.71 -9.28
CA PRO A 921 -6.36 -43.93 -9.56
C PRO A 921 -6.73 -44.65 -10.87
N SER A 922 -7.85 -44.26 -11.50
CA SER A 922 -8.37 -44.82 -12.75
C SER A 922 -8.18 -43.89 -13.96
N MET A 923 -7.25 -42.94 -13.87
CA MET A 923 -6.90 -42.06 -14.97
C MET A 923 -6.45 -42.81 -16.23
N GLN A 924 -6.96 -42.37 -17.38
CA GLN A 924 -6.54 -42.84 -18.69
C GLN A 924 -5.18 -42.24 -19.04
N THR A 925 -4.20 -43.10 -19.32
CA THR A 925 -2.82 -42.68 -19.63
C THR A 925 -2.42 -42.92 -21.08
N ASN A 926 -3.23 -43.62 -21.88
CA ASN A 926 -2.93 -44.07 -23.24
C ASN A 926 -2.74 -42.94 -24.28
N ALA A 927 -3.15 -41.71 -23.96
CA ALA A 927 -3.08 -40.55 -24.85
C ALA A 927 -1.73 -39.80 -24.83
N TYR A 928 -0.70 -40.30 -24.11
CA TYR A 928 0.62 -39.63 -24.01
C TYR A 928 1.33 -39.40 -25.37
N HIS A 929 0.91 -40.08 -26.43
CA HIS A 929 1.49 -39.91 -27.77
C HIS A 929 1.23 -38.52 -28.36
N LEU A 930 0.13 -37.87 -27.98
CA LEU A 930 -0.17 -36.48 -28.35
C LEU A 930 0.89 -35.53 -27.77
N LEU A 931 1.25 -35.73 -26.50
CA LEU A 931 2.29 -34.96 -25.84
C LEU A 931 3.64 -35.10 -26.55
N LEU A 932 4.05 -36.33 -26.89
CA LEU A 932 5.31 -36.57 -27.59
C LEU A 932 5.39 -35.89 -28.96
N MET A 933 4.28 -35.85 -29.71
CA MET A 933 4.23 -35.11 -30.97
C MET A 933 4.42 -33.61 -30.74
N CYS A 934 3.65 -33.04 -29.81
CA CYS A 934 3.72 -31.61 -29.49
C CYS A 934 5.12 -31.18 -28.99
N MET A 935 5.78 -32.03 -28.21
CA MET A 935 7.14 -31.76 -27.74
C MET A 935 8.17 -31.80 -28.88
N GLY A 936 7.96 -32.64 -29.91
CA GLY A 936 8.79 -32.63 -31.11
C GLY A 936 8.72 -31.29 -31.85
N ASP A 937 7.51 -30.82 -32.11
CA ASP A 937 7.28 -29.53 -32.78
C ASP A 937 7.86 -28.36 -31.97
N LEU A 938 7.69 -28.39 -30.65
CA LEU A 938 8.22 -27.37 -29.74
C LEU A 938 9.76 -27.38 -29.72
N LEU A 939 10.38 -28.56 -29.69
CA LEU A 939 11.85 -28.70 -29.73
C LEU A 939 12.43 -28.16 -31.04
N GLU A 940 11.76 -28.38 -32.18
CA GLU A 940 12.14 -27.80 -33.48
C GLU A 940 12.07 -26.27 -33.46
N GLN A 941 10.98 -25.70 -32.93
CA GLN A 941 10.81 -24.26 -32.78
C GLN A 941 11.88 -23.63 -31.87
N LEU A 942 12.18 -24.27 -30.72
CA LEU A 942 13.19 -23.78 -29.77
C LEU A 942 14.62 -23.86 -30.33
N ASN A 943 14.93 -24.91 -31.10
CA ASN A 943 16.24 -25.12 -31.70
C ASN A 943 16.47 -24.17 -32.90
N GLY A 944 15.44 -23.99 -33.74
CA GLY A 944 15.50 -23.10 -34.92
C GLY A 944 15.30 -21.62 -34.59
N GLY A 945 14.68 -21.29 -33.45
CA GLY A 945 14.39 -19.92 -33.01
C GLY A 945 13.35 -19.17 -33.84
N LYS A 946 12.76 -19.81 -34.85
CA LYS A 946 11.68 -19.27 -35.71
C LYS A 946 10.35 -19.88 -35.28
N GLY A 947 9.31 -19.07 -35.17
CA GLY A 947 7.98 -19.53 -34.75
C GLY A 947 7.81 -19.73 -33.24
N SER A 948 8.76 -19.30 -32.41
CA SER A 948 8.67 -19.30 -30.94
C SER A 948 8.12 -18.00 -30.36
N GLU A 949 7.46 -17.16 -31.16
CA GLU A 949 7.12 -15.78 -30.76
C GLU A 949 6.05 -15.69 -29.67
N TYR A 950 5.20 -16.71 -29.59
CA TYR A 950 4.18 -16.87 -28.55
C TYR A 950 4.77 -17.36 -27.21
N LEU A 951 6.00 -17.88 -27.21
CA LEU A 951 6.65 -18.33 -25.98
C LEU A 951 7.24 -17.13 -25.24
N LEU A 952 6.75 -16.90 -24.03
CA LEU A 952 7.16 -15.80 -23.18
C LEU A 952 8.25 -16.25 -22.20
N TYR A 953 9.13 -15.34 -21.83
CA TYR A 953 10.09 -15.54 -20.74
C TYR A 953 10.35 -14.23 -20.01
N GLY A 954 10.21 -14.25 -18.67
CA GLY A 954 10.34 -13.04 -17.84
C GLY A 954 9.05 -12.21 -17.83
N THR A 955 9.15 -10.91 -17.59
CA THR A 955 7.99 -10.04 -17.31
C THR A 955 7.15 -9.65 -18.53
N SER A 956 7.67 -9.74 -19.76
CA SER A 956 6.90 -9.44 -20.98
C SER A 956 7.64 -9.76 -22.29
N GLY A 957 8.74 -10.53 -22.24
CA GLY A 957 9.62 -10.76 -23.38
C GLY A 957 9.30 -12.02 -24.18
N ASN A 958 9.43 -11.93 -25.51
CA ASN A 958 9.43 -13.06 -26.42
C ASN A 958 10.75 -13.85 -26.31
N LEU A 959 10.66 -15.18 -26.24
CA LEU A 959 11.80 -16.09 -26.14
C LEU A 959 12.77 -16.00 -27.34
N SER A 960 12.33 -15.51 -28.50
CA SER A 960 13.21 -15.25 -29.64
C SER A 960 14.26 -14.16 -29.38
N ASN A 961 14.00 -13.26 -28.43
CA ASN A 961 14.86 -12.12 -28.10
C ASN A 961 15.82 -12.40 -26.92
N VAL A 962 15.75 -13.57 -26.29
CA VAL A 962 16.61 -13.91 -25.14
C VAL A 962 17.88 -14.66 -25.58
N PRO A 963 18.95 -14.66 -24.75
CA PRO A 963 20.18 -15.39 -25.08
C PRO A 963 19.91 -16.87 -25.36
N ALA A 964 20.60 -17.45 -26.36
CA ALA A 964 20.41 -18.83 -26.78
C ALA A 964 20.55 -19.86 -25.64
N VAL A 965 21.39 -19.56 -24.64
CA VAL A 965 21.56 -20.35 -23.41
C VAL A 965 20.21 -20.60 -22.71
N VAL A 966 19.33 -19.60 -22.65
CA VAL A 966 18.01 -19.72 -22.04
C VAL A 966 17.17 -20.76 -22.78
N ARG A 967 17.19 -20.74 -24.13
CA ARG A 967 16.51 -21.76 -24.94
C ARG A 967 17.11 -23.15 -24.73
N HIS A 968 18.44 -23.25 -24.64
CA HIS A 968 19.12 -24.53 -24.40
C HIS A 968 18.73 -25.16 -23.05
N VAL A 969 18.50 -24.33 -22.02
CA VAL A 969 17.98 -24.80 -20.71
C VAL A 969 16.61 -25.45 -20.86
N PHE A 970 15.68 -24.81 -21.58
CA PHE A 970 14.34 -25.37 -21.81
C PHE A 970 14.37 -26.61 -22.71
N ILE A 971 15.22 -26.63 -23.75
CA ILE A 971 15.45 -27.84 -24.58
C ILE A 971 15.91 -28.99 -23.70
N ALA A 972 16.94 -28.78 -22.86
CA ALA A 972 17.44 -29.81 -21.95
C ALA A 972 16.36 -30.31 -20.96
N ARG A 973 15.52 -29.39 -20.45
CA ARG A 973 14.41 -29.73 -19.56
C ARG A 973 13.34 -30.59 -20.25
N ILE A 974 12.91 -30.21 -21.46
CA ILE A 974 11.94 -30.97 -22.25
C ILE A 974 12.50 -32.35 -22.60
N LEU A 975 13.76 -32.42 -23.05
CA LEU A 975 14.45 -33.68 -23.36
C LEU A 975 14.50 -34.61 -22.14
N LYS A 976 14.87 -34.09 -20.96
CA LYS A 976 14.85 -34.87 -19.71
C LYS A 976 13.45 -35.41 -19.43
N ALA A 977 12.41 -34.59 -19.55
CA ALA A 977 11.04 -35.00 -19.26
C ALA A 977 10.53 -36.11 -20.19
N ILE A 978 10.70 -35.97 -21.51
CA ILE A 978 10.26 -36.99 -22.47
C ILE A 978 11.11 -38.26 -22.39
N CYS A 979 12.41 -38.14 -22.11
CA CYS A 979 13.31 -39.28 -21.94
C CYS A 979 12.96 -40.08 -20.67
N LEU A 980 12.65 -39.41 -19.55
CA LEU A 980 12.16 -40.06 -18.33
C LEU A 980 10.82 -40.76 -18.56
N LEU A 981 9.92 -40.16 -19.34
CA LEU A 981 8.66 -40.78 -19.74
C LEU A 981 8.92 -42.07 -20.52
N GLY A 982 9.80 -42.04 -21.53
CA GLY A 982 10.19 -43.22 -22.31
C GLY A 982 10.94 -44.29 -21.51
N TYR A 983 11.76 -43.88 -20.53
CA TYR A 983 12.51 -44.80 -19.66
C TYR A 983 11.58 -45.65 -18.79
N ASN A 984 10.54 -45.03 -18.23
CA ASN A 984 9.60 -45.71 -17.34
C ASN A 984 8.47 -46.45 -18.09
N ILE A 985 8.20 -46.11 -19.36
CA ILE A 985 7.24 -46.85 -20.18
C ILE A 985 7.96 -47.95 -20.97
N HIS A 986 7.72 -49.21 -20.63
CA HIS A 986 8.29 -50.37 -21.32
C HIS A 986 7.65 -50.63 -22.70
N ASN A 987 7.79 -49.70 -23.65
CA ASN A 987 7.27 -49.81 -25.01
C ASN A 987 8.31 -49.32 -26.05
N ASP A 988 8.81 -50.23 -26.86
CA ASP A 988 9.91 -49.96 -27.80
C ASP A 988 9.52 -49.02 -28.94
N LEU A 989 8.24 -48.92 -29.31
CA LEU A 989 7.77 -47.94 -30.29
C LEU A 989 7.96 -46.50 -29.78
N ILE A 990 7.73 -46.27 -28.49
CA ILE A 990 7.92 -44.96 -27.87
C ILE A 990 9.41 -44.62 -27.81
N LYS A 991 10.22 -45.58 -27.37
CA LYS A 991 11.68 -45.44 -27.29
C LYS A 991 12.26 -45.03 -28.64
N ASN A 992 11.84 -45.69 -29.72
CA ASN A 992 12.26 -45.36 -31.08
C ASN A 992 11.78 -43.97 -31.52
N LYS A 993 10.55 -43.57 -31.20
CA LYS A 993 10.06 -42.21 -31.49
C LYS A 993 10.88 -41.14 -30.75
N ILE A 994 11.14 -41.32 -29.45
CA ILE A 994 11.97 -40.41 -28.66
C ILE A 994 13.37 -40.32 -29.26
N ARG A 995 13.99 -41.47 -29.57
CA ARG A 995 15.31 -41.51 -30.20
C ARG A 995 15.34 -40.72 -31.52
N ASN A 996 14.34 -40.89 -32.38
CA ASN A 996 14.25 -40.13 -33.63
C ASN A 996 14.10 -38.62 -33.40
N LEU A 997 13.32 -38.20 -32.38
CA LEU A 997 13.19 -36.79 -31.98
C LEU A 997 14.51 -36.20 -31.47
N LEU A 998 15.31 -36.97 -30.73
CA LEU A 998 16.62 -36.50 -30.27
C LEU A 998 17.60 -36.35 -31.45
N LEU A 999 17.53 -37.25 -32.42
CA LEU A 999 18.40 -37.23 -33.60
C LEU A 999 18.06 -36.09 -34.57
N SER A 1000 16.80 -35.66 -34.65
CA SER A 1000 16.39 -34.54 -35.49
C SER A 1000 16.94 -33.18 -35.02
N LEU A 1001 17.45 -33.09 -33.79
CA LEU A 1001 18.11 -31.89 -33.29
C LEU A 1001 19.52 -31.68 -33.86
N ARG A 1002 20.07 -32.68 -34.56
CA ARG A 1002 21.43 -32.64 -35.12
C ARG A 1002 21.39 -32.06 -36.54
N TYR A 1003 22.06 -30.93 -36.74
CA TYR A 1003 22.29 -30.35 -38.08
C TYR A 1003 23.77 -30.45 -38.46
N GLU A 1004 24.05 -30.65 -39.76
CA GLU A 1004 25.42 -30.73 -40.27
C GLU A 1004 26.19 -29.42 -40.00
N GLY A 1005 27.35 -29.52 -39.34
CA GLY A 1005 28.27 -28.40 -39.10
C GLY A 1005 28.06 -27.61 -37.80
N CYS A 1006 27.07 -27.94 -36.96
CA CYS A 1006 26.82 -27.24 -35.69
C CYS A 1006 27.33 -28.02 -34.46
N MET A 1007 28.04 -27.35 -33.55
CA MET A 1007 28.41 -27.92 -32.24
C MET A 1007 27.21 -27.93 -31.31
N LEU A 1008 26.83 -29.11 -30.79
CA LEU A 1008 25.72 -29.25 -29.86
C LEU A 1008 26.05 -28.59 -28.50
N PRO A 1009 25.12 -27.81 -27.91
CA PRO A 1009 25.29 -27.26 -26.57
C PRO A 1009 25.54 -28.36 -25.51
N SER A 1010 26.45 -28.07 -24.57
CA SER A 1010 26.84 -29.01 -23.50
C SER A 1010 25.65 -29.49 -22.66
N LEU A 1011 24.65 -28.64 -22.44
CA LEU A 1011 23.44 -28.91 -21.64
C LEU A 1011 22.63 -30.13 -22.10
N TYR A 1012 22.63 -30.45 -23.40
CA TYR A 1012 21.86 -31.58 -23.93
C TYR A 1012 22.60 -32.46 -24.95
N SER A 1013 23.83 -32.10 -25.33
CA SER A 1013 24.71 -32.91 -26.19
C SER A 1013 24.76 -34.38 -25.77
N ARG A 1014 24.95 -34.65 -24.47
CA ARG A 1014 25.02 -36.01 -23.91
C ARG A 1014 23.79 -36.87 -24.22
N TYR A 1015 22.59 -36.27 -24.26
CA TYR A 1015 21.37 -37.01 -24.64
C TYR A 1015 21.38 -37.39 -26.12
N VAL A 1016 21.72 -36.43 -26.99
CA VAL A 1016 21.72 -36.62 -28.45
C VAL A 1016 22.81 -37.60 -28.90
N ASP A 1017 24.00 -37.49 -28.32
CA ASP A 1017 25.13 -38.38 -28.62
C ASP A 1017 24.82 -39.81 -28.17
N ALA A 1018 24.31 -39.99 -26.95
CA ALA A 1018 23.90 -41.31 -26.46
C ALA A 1018 22.76 -41.93 -27.28
N ALA A 1019 21.78 -41.11 -27.70
CA ALA A 1019 20.69 -41.54 -28.57
C ALA A 1019 21.18 -42.00 -29.95
N SER A 1020 22.31 -41.49 -30.45
CA SER A 1020 22.89 -41.95 -31.73
C SER A 1020 23.33 -43.41 -31.66
N ASN A 1021 23.87 -43.84 -30.52
CA ASN A 1021 24.42 -45.18 -30.35
C ASN A 1021 23.34 -46.22 -30.05
N SER A 1022 22.65 -46.10 -28.91
CA SER A 1022 21.62 -47.06 -28.49
C SER A 1022 20.66 -46.50 -27.44
N TRP A 1023 19.53 -47.16 -27.25
CA TRP A 1023 18.64 -46.82 -26.12
C TRP A 1023 19.30 -47.08 -24.77
N ASP A 1024 20.15 -48.10 -24.65
CA ASP A 1024 20.81 -48.44 -23.38
C ASP A 1024 21.81 -47.36 -22.95
N GLU A 1025 22.53 -46.77 -23.91
CA GLU A 1025 23.38 -45.61 -23.65
C GLU A 1025 22.56 -44.37 -23.30
N LEU A 1026 21.44 -44.13 -23.98
CA LEU A 1026 20.52 -43.05 -23.61
C LEU A 1026 19.94 -43.26 -22.20
N ALA A 1027 19.59 -44.49 -21.85
CA ALA A 1027 19.13 -44.88 -20.53
C ALA A 1027 20.19 -44.64 -19.44
N GLU A 1028 21.47 -44.87 -19.74
CA GLU A 1028 22.60 -44.51 -18.88
C GLU A 1028 22.75 -42.98 -18.76
N ALA A 1029 22.64 -42.24 -19.86
CA ALA A 1029 22.69 -40.78 -19.86
C ALA A 1029 21.55 -40.15 -19.03
N ILE A 1030 20.33 -40.71 -19.09
CA ILE A 1030 19.19 -40.30 -18.27
C ILE A 1030 19.50 -40.52 -16.80
N ARG A 1031 19.96 -41.71 -16.42
CA ARG A 1031 20.29 -42.06 -15.02
C ARG A 1031 21.37 -41.13 -14.44
N CYS A 1032 22.40 -40.85 -15.22
CA CYS A 1032 23.49 -39.97 -14.79
C CYS A 1032 23.21 -38.46 -14.97
N SER A 1033 22.01 -38.07 -15.41
CA SER A 1033 21.69 -36.65 -15.71
C SER A 1033 21.75 -35.72 -14.49
N LEU A 1034 21.56 -36.25 -13.29
CA LEU A 1034 21.57 -35.52 -12.00
C LEU A 1034 22.76 -35.92 -11.11
N GLN A 1035 23.74 -36.68 -11.60
CA GLN A 1035 24.79 -37.28 -10.76
C GLN A 1035 25.67 -36.25 -10.02
N HIS A 1036 25.78 -35.04 -10.55
CA HIS A 1036 26.62 -33.97 -10.00
C HIS A 1036 25.81 -32.73 -9.57
N ASP A 1037 24.48 -32.85 -9.51
CA ASP A 1037 23.63 -31.76 -9.09
C ASP A 1037 23.56 -31.71 -7.55
N THR A 1038 23.59 -30.50 -6.98
CA THR A 1038 23.55 -30.28 -5.52
C THR A 1038 22.13 -30.19 -4.98
N MET A 1039 21.14 -29.96 -5.83
CA MET A 1039 19.75 -29.67 -5.48
C MET A 1039 18.77 -30.75 -5.91
N ASP A 1040 19.11 -31.66 -6.80
CA ASP A 1040 18.24 -32.77 -7.19
C ASP A 1040 19.04 -34.06 -7.42
N GLU A 1041 18.40 -35.20 -7.21
CA GLU A 1041 19.02 -36.51 -7.40
C GLU A 1041 18.08 -37.48 -8.11
N MET A 1042 18.63 -38.49 -8.79
CA MET A 1042 17.82 -39.51 -9.45
C MET A 1042 17.49 -40.64 -8.47
N ILE A 1043 16.19 -40.91 -8.27
CA ILE A 1043 15.68 -41.91 -7.33
C ILE A 1043 15.09 -43.09 -8.09
N ARG A 1044 15.41 -44.32 -7.66
CA ARG A 1044 14.71 -45.54 -8.05
C ARG A 1044 13.91 -46.10 -6.88
N LEU A 1045 12.60 -46.22 -7.07
CA LEU A 1045 11.68 -46.75 -6.06
C LEU A 1045 11.53 -48.26 -6.15
N LEU A 1046 11.81 -48.94 -5.04
CA LEU A 1046 11.67 -50.38 -4.91
C LEU A 1046 10.71 -50.72 -3.77
N HIS A 1047 9.52 -51.23 -4.09
CA HIS A 1047 8.68 -51.79 -3.05
C HIS A 1047 9.32 -53.04 -2.44
N LYS A 1048 9.47 -53.09 -1.11
CA LYS A 1048 10.18 -54.16 -0.39
C LYS A 1048 9.64 -55.56 -0.67
N SER A 1049 8.33 -55.72 -0.85
CA SER A 1049 7.72 -57.02 -1.20
C SER A 1049 8.08 -57.56 -2.59
N LYS A 1050 8.67 -56.71 -3.46
CA LYS A 1050 9.08 -57.05 -4.83
C LYS A 1050 10.57 -56.87 -5.05
N ALA A 1051 11.32 -56.42 -4.04
CA ALA A 1051 12.75 -56.14 -4.18
C ALA A 1051 13.54 -57.45 -4.31
N PRO A 1052 14.43 -57.59 -5.32
CA PRO A 1052 15.27 -58.78 -5.45
C PRO A 1052 16.31 -58.85 -4.31
N ALA A 1053 16.68 -60.07 -3.89
CA ALA A 1053 17.62 -60.31 -2.79
C ALA A 1053 19.07 -59.82 -3.04
N ARG A 1054 19.42 -59.48 -4.29
CA ARG A 1054 20.67 -58.82 -4.70
C ARG A 1054 20.38 -57.87 -5.86
N GLY A 1055 20.39 -56.56 -5.61
CA GLY A 1055 20.25 -55.53 -6.65
C GLY A 1055 21.60 -55.20 -7.28
N ARG A 1056 21.64 -55.04 -8.62
CA ARG A 1056 22.76 -54.34 -9.28
C ARG A 1056 22.61 -52.85 -8.97
N THR A 1057 23.62 -52.26 -8.34
CA THR A 1057 23.71 -50.81 -8.17
C THR A 1057 23.77 -50.15 -9.54
N LEU A 1058 22.78 -49.32 -9.86
CA LEU A 1058 22.79 -48.54 -11.09
C LEU A 1058 23.62 -47.26 -10.87
N PRO A 1059 24.60 -46.95 -11.74
CA PRO A 1059 25.33 -45.69 -11.66
C PRO A 1059 24.39 -44.48 -11.78
N GLY A 1060 24.67 -43.45 -11.00
CA GLY A 1060 23.93 -42.18 -10.99
C GLY A 1060 22.57 -42.21 -10.31
N VAL A 1061 22.14 -43.32 -9.70
CA VAL A 1061 20.80 -43.48 -9.13
C VAL A 1061 20.85 -43.94 -7.67
N ARG A 1062 20.11 -43.26 -6.79
CA ARG A 1062 19.88 -43.69 -5.40
C ARG A 1062 18.68 -44.63 -5.35
N GLU A 1063 18.89 -45.84 -4.86
CA GLU A 1063 17.81 -46.83 -4.68
C GLU A 1063 17.14 -46.64 -3.32
N VAL A 1064 15.80 -46.49 -3.31
CA VAL A 1064 15.00 -46.29 -2.11
C VAL A 1064 13.99 -47.43 -1.98
N ALA A 1065 14.20 -48.28 -0.97
CA ALA A 1065 13.33 -49.38 -0.66
C ALA A 1065 12.26 -48.97 0.36
N TYR A 1066 10.98 -49.14 0.03
CA TYR A 1066 9.87 -48.64 0.85
C TYR A 1066 8.79 -49.70 1.11
N ASP A 1067 8.06 -49.55 2.23
CA ASP A 1067 6.86 -50.33 2.59
C ASP A 1067 5.58 -49.53 2.36
N ASN A 1068 5.57 -48.27 2.78
CA ASN A 1068 4.47 -47.33 2.60
C ASN A 1068 4.95 -46.07 1.85
N LEU A 1069 4.12 -45.55 0.95
CA LEU A 1069 4.44 -44.36 0.16
C LEU A 1069 4.63 -43.11 1.03
N MET A 1070 3.96 -43.04 2.19
CA MET A 1070 4.07 -41.89 3.08
C MET A 1070 5.42 -41.80 3.79
N ASP A 1071 6.14 -42.93 3.94
CA ASP A 1071 7.41 -43.00 4.66
C ASP A 1071 8.59 -42.57 3.77
N ILE A 1072 8.35 -42.43 2.46
CA ILE A 1072 9.39 -42.10 1.47
C ILE A 1072 10.08 -40.76 1.79
N ARG A 1073 9.36 -39.77 2.32
CA ARG A 1073 9.96 -38.48 2.69
C ARG A 1073 11.01 -38.66 3.79
N GLU A 1074 10.70 -39.42 4.83
CA GLU A 1074 11.62 -39.70 5.94
C GLU A 1074 12.81 -40.56 5.49
N LEU A 1075 12.61 -41.44 4.49
CA LEU A 1075 13.68 -42.26 3.90
C LEU A 1075 14.64 -41.44 3.03
N LEU A 1076 14.14 -40.39 2.37
CA LEU A 1076 14.94 -39.50 1.53
C LEU A 1076 15.72 -38.49 2.38
N ASP A 1077 15.05 -37.90 3.38
CA ASP A 1077 15.58 -36.86 4.26
C ASP A 1077 15.50 -37.30 5.74
N PRO A 1078 16.36 -38.25 6.19
CA PRO A 1078 16.37 -38.66 7.58
C PRO A 1078 16.78 -37.48 8.48
N ILE A 1079 15.85 -37.01 9.32
CA ILE A 1079 16.13 -36.00 10.35
C ILE A 1079 17.25 -36.56 11.25
N PRO A 1080 18.33 -35.81 11.53
CA PRO A 1080 19.29 -36.22 12.54
C PRO A 1080 18.57 -36.25 13.88
N ILE A 1081 18.17 -37.45 14.31
CA ILE A 1081 17.64 -37.70 15.63
C ILE A 1081 18.77 -37.39 16.61
N GLN A 1082 18.70 -36.24 17.28
CA GLN A 1082 19.40 -36.11 18.55
C GLN A 1082 18.79 -37.15 19.48
N ASP A 1083 19.61 -38.12 19.90
CA ASP A 1083 19.28 -39.14 20.90
C ASP A 1083 18.66 -38.48 22.13
N THR A 1084 17.35 -38.38 22.14
CA THR A 1084 16.54 -38.22 23.33
C THR A 1084 15.74 -39.50 23.40
N THR A 1085 16.18 -40.38 24.28
CA THR A 1085 15.50 -41.63 24.64
C THR A 1085 14.08 -41.29 25.13
N GLN A 1086 13.13 -41.22 24.21
CA GLN A 1086 11.70 -41.20 24.54
C GLN A 1086 11.27 -42.65 24.80
N SER A 1087 10.73 -42.88 25.99
CA SER A 1087 10.28 -44.19 26.44
C SER A 1087 9.11 -44.68 25.59
N GLU A 1088 9.04 -46.00 25.32
CA GLU A 1088 7.94 -46.66 24.59
C GLU A 1088 6.53 -46.25 25.10
N SER A 1089 6.40 -45.85 26.36
CA SER A 1089 5.14 -45.34 26.92
C SER A 1089 4.66 -44.05 26.27
N GLU A 1090 5.56 -43.16 25.87
CA GLU A 1090 5.23 -41.87 25.23
C GLU A 1090 4.83 -42.06 23.77
N GLN A 1091 5.44 -43.00 23.05
CA GLN A 1091 5.01 -43.39 21.70
C GLN A 1091 3.63 -44.05 21.72
N ILE A 1092 3.34 -44.91 22.69
CA ILE A 1092 2.01 -45.53 22.83
C ILE A 1092 0.96 -44.46 23.20
N ALA A 1093 1.29 -43.52 24.07
CA ALA A 1093 0.42 -42.40 24.40
C ALA A 1093 0.18 -41.49 23.19
N ALA A 1094 1.20 -41.17 22.41
CA ALA A 1094 1.10 -40.37 21.20
C ALA A 1094 0.24 -41.06 20.13
N VAL A 1095 0.42 -42.37 19.91
CA VAL A 1095 -0.42 -43.16 18.98
C VAL A 1095 -1.87 -43.20 19.46
N PHE A 1096 -2.10 -43.32 20.76
CA PHE A 1096 -3.44 -43.31 21.34
C PHE A 1096 -4.11 -41.94 21.18
N ILE A 1097 -3.40 -40.85 21.48
CA ILE A 1097 -3.87 -39.47 21.31
C ILE A 1097 -4.12 -39.19 19.83
N GLN A 1098 -3.23 -39.60 18.93
CA GLN A 1098 -3.38 -39.42 17.49
C GLN A 1098 -4.58 -40.22 16.95
N ARG A 1099 -4.84 -41.43 17.48
CA ARG A 1099 -6.01 -42.24 17.13
C ARG A 1099 -7.32 -41.60 17.63
N ILE A 1100 -7.33 -41.07 18.85
CA ILE A 1100 -8.46 -40.32 19.41
C ILE A 1100 -8.70 -39.04 18.62
N TYR A 1101 -7.66 -38.27 18.33
CA TYR A 1101 -7.71 -37.03 17.56
C TYR A 1101 -8.18 -37.28 16.12
N ARG A 1102 -7.71 -38.33 15.46
CA ARG A 1102 -8.21 -38.76 14.14
C ARG A 1102 -9.68 -39.21 14.19
N LYS A 1103 -10.12 -39.84 15.29
CA LYS A 1103 -11.53 -40.22 15.50
C LYS A 1103 -12.41 -38.99 15.73
N VAL A 1104 -11.93 -38.00 16.48
CA VAL A 1104 -12.57 -36.69 16.69
C VAL A 1104 -12.59 -35.87 15.41
N LEU A 1105 -11.53 -35.88 14.60
CA LEU A 1105 -11.47 -35.22 13.29
C LEU A 1105 -12.41 -35.87 12.27
N ARG A 1106 -12.55 -37.21 12.27
CA ARG A 1106 -13.59 -37.89 11.47
C ARG A 1106 -14.99 -37.49 11.92
N HIS A 1107 -15.23 -37.42 13.23
CA HIS A 1107 -16.49 -36.91 13.78
C HIS A 1107 -16.73 -35.43 13.44
N ARG A 1108 -15.68 -34.58 13.43
CA ARG A 1108 -15.77 -33.16 13.05
C ARG A 1108 -15.92 -32.95 11.54
N ARG A 1109 -15.32 -33.80 10.69
CA ARG A 1109 -15.52 -33.80 9.22
C ARG A 1109 -16.91 -34.30 8.82
N ASP A 1110 -17.51 -35.19 9.60
CA ASP A 1110 -18.92 -35.56 9.43
C ASP A 1110 -19.86 -34.43 9.89
N VAL A 1111 -19.44 -33.63 10.89
CA VAL A 1111 -20.19 -32.46 11.37
C VAL A 1111 -20.02 -31.22 10.48
N SER A 1112 -18.90 -31.06 9.76
CA SER A 1112 -18.68 -29.92 8.83
C SER A 1112 -19.44 -30.05 7.49
N LYS A 1113 -20.16 -31.16 7.26
CA LYS A 1113 -21.10 -31.34 6.14
C LYS A 1113 -22.56 -30.96 6.50
N ILE A 1114 -22.75 -30.27 7.61
CA ILE A 1114 -24.06 -29.90 8.17
C ILE A 1114 -24.18 -28.37 8.22
N GLY A 1115 -23.99 -27.72 7.06
CA GLY A 1115 -24.52 -26.37 6.83
C GLY A 1115 -25.84 -26.47 6.08
N THR A 1116 -26.82 -25.59 6.39
CA THR A 1116 -28.11 -25.53 5.69
C THR A 1116 -27.94 -25.45 4.17
N ALA A 1117 -27.00 -24.64 3.69
CA ALA A 1117 -26.67 -24.52 2.25
C ALA A 1117 -26.15 -25.84 1.62
N SER A 1118 -25.34 -26.61 2.35
CA SER A 1118 -24.84 -27.92 1.88
C SER A 1118 -25.93 -29.00 1.87
N LEU A 1119 -26.89 -28.91 2.80
CA LEU A 1119 -28.06 -29.78 2.84
C LEU A 1119 -29.00 -29.45 1.67
N HIS A 1120 -29.22 -28.17 1.40
CA HIS A 1120 -29.96 -27.69 0.24
C HIS A 1120 -29.35 -28.25 -1.06
N ALA A 1121 -28.08 -27.97 -1.33
CA ALA A 1121 -27.41 -28.42 -2.56
C ALA A 1121 -27.48 -29.95 -2.77
N ARG A 1122 -27.32 -30.74 -1.69
CA ARG A 1122 -27.40 -32.21 -1.75
C ARG A 1122 -28.81 -32.71 -2.09
N ILE A 1123 -29.84 -32.13 -1.51
CA ILE A 1123 -31.24 -32.53 -1.77
C ILE A 1123 -31.65 -32.11 -3.19
N TYR A 1124 -31.29 -30.90 -3.63
CA TYR A 1124 -31.54 -30.46 -5.01
C TYR A 1124 -30.82 -31.34 -6.05
N ALA A 1125 -29.57 -31.73 -5.79
CA ALA A 1125 -28.83 -32.67 -6.64
C ALA A 1125 -29.50 -34.05 -6.69
N SER A 1126 -30.08 -34.51 -5.56
CA SER A 1126 -30.82 -35.77 -5.51
C SER A 1126 -32.12 -35.71 -6.31
N CYS A 1127 -32.86 -34.59 -6.26
CA CYS A 1127 -34.07 -34.43 -7.06
C CYS A 1127 -33.77 -34.32 -8.56
N THR A 1128 -32.74 -33.55 -8.95
CA THR A 1128 -32.36 -33.39 -10.36
C THR A 1128 -31.89 -34.69 -11.01
N LYS A 1129 -31.20 -35.55 -10.26
CA LYS A 1129 -30.77 -36.87 -10.76
C LYS A 1129 -31.94 -37.79 -11.10
N GLU A 1130 -33.01 -37.75 -10.32
CA GLU A 1130 -34.15 -38.68 -10.46
C GLU A 1130 -35.28 -38.14 -11.35
N VAL A 1131 -35.06 -37.03 -12.07
CA VAL A 1131 -36.03 -36.46 -13.02
C VAL A 1131 -36.44 -37.45 -14.11
N SER A 1132 -35.52 -38.33 -14.52
CA SER A 1132 -35.80 -39.35 -15.53
C SER A 1132 -36.86 -40.38 -15.09
N GLN A 1133 -37.17 -40.48 -13.79
CA GLN A 1133 -38.20 -41.38 -13.27
C GLN A 1133 -39.64 -40.84 -13.44
N LEU A 1134 -39.82 -39.58 -13.85
CA LEU A 1134 -41.13 -38.93 -13.94
C LEU A 1134 -41.87 -39.17 -15.28
N GLY A 1135 -41.34 -40.02 -16.16
CA GLY A 1135 -41.93 -40.37 -17.48
C GLY A 1135 -41.88 -39.24 -18.52
N ASP A 1136 -42.47 -39.46 -19.70
CA ASP A 1136 -42.25 -38.62 -20.89
C ASP A 1136 -43.00 -37.25 -20.89
N LYS A 1137 -43.98 -37.03 -19.99
CA LYS A 1137 -44.73 -35.75 -19.91
C LYS A 1137 -45.15 -35.34 -18.48
N PRO A 1138 -44.20 -35.02 -17.59
CA PRO A 1138 -44.49 -34.69 -16.18
C PRO A 1138 -45.09 -33.30 -15.95
N GLY A 1139 -45.18 -32.46 -16.99
CA GLY A 1139 -45.93 -31.21 -17.00
C GLY A 1139 -45.76 -30.34 -15.73
N ARG A 1140 -46.88 -30.04 -15.06
CA ARG A 1140 -46.93 -29.24 -13.82
C ARG A 1140 -46.21 -29.94 -12.65
N TYR A 1141 -46.25 -31.27 -12.59
CA TYR A 1141 -45.67 -32.04 -11.49
C TYR A 1141 -44.14 -31.93 -11.45
N LEU A 1142 -43.48 -31.84 -12.62
CA LEU A 1142 -42.03 -31.61 -12.69
C LEU A 1142 -41.61 -30.31 -11.98
N ARG A 1143 -42.40 -29.25 -12.12
CA ARG A 1143 -42.13 -27.96 -11.46
C ARG A 1143 -42.27 -28.07 -9.94
N LEU A 1144 -43.24 -28.85 -9.47
CA LEU A 1144 -43.40 -29.17 -8.04
C LEU A 1144 -42.24 -30.01 -7.50
N PHE A 1145 -41.78 -30.97 -8.30
CA PHE A 1145 -40.72 -31.92 -7.95
C PHE A 1145 -39.32 -31.28 -7.89
N LEU A 1146 -39.02 -30.32 -8.77
CA LEU A 1146 -37.71 -29.65 -8.81
C LEU A 1146 -37.63 -28.34 -8.03
N GLY A 1147 -38.77 -27.71 -7.69
CA GLY A 1147 -38.79 -26.45 -6.96
C GLY A 1147 -39.24 -26.63 -5.50
N PRO A 1148 -40.56 -26.70 -5.24
CA PRO A 1148 -41.11 -26.81 -3.88
C PRO A 1148 -40.76 -28.08 -3.08
N LEU A 1149 -40.69 -29.26 -3.71
CA LEU A 1149 -40.46 -30.54 -3.01
C LEU A 1149 -39.10 -30.63 -2.28
N PRO A 1150 -37.96 -30.19 -2.87
CA PRO A 1150 -36.69 -30.10 -2.16
C PRO A 1150 -36.79 -29.41 -0.80
N HIS A 1151 -37.53 -28.30 -0.70
CA HIS A 1151 -37.72 -27.56 0.55
C HIS A 1151 -38.42 -28.39 1.63
N VAL A 1152 -39.40 -29.23 1.25
CA VAL A 1152 -40.06 -30.17 2.18
C VAL A 1152 -39.08 -31.21 2.71
N LEU A 1153 -38.23 -31.74 1.83
CA LEU A 1153 -37.23 -32.75 2.19
C LEU A 1153 -36.14 -32.18 3.10
N ILE A 1154 -35.79 -30.92 2.92
CA ILE A 1154 -34.89 -30.18 3.82
C ILE A 1154 -35.51 -30.09 5.21
N CYS A 1155 -36.78 -29.66 5.32
CA CYS A 1155 -37.48 -29.59 6.61
C CYS A 1155 -37.50 -30.95 7.33
N LEU A 1156 -37.81 -32.04 6.61
CA LEU A 1156 -37.85 -33.38 7.18
C LEU A 1156 -36.46 -33.88 7.63
N GLU A 1157 -35.40 -33.58 6.89
CA GLU A 1157 -34.04 -33.98 7.25
C GLU A 1157 -33.53 -33.19 8.46
N THR A 1158 -33.85 -31.90 8.56
CA THR A 1158 -33.55 -31.08 9.75
C THR A 1158 -34.27 -31.63 10.98
N ILE A 1159 -35.58 -31.90 10.90
CA ILE A 1159 -36.36 -32.49 12.01
C ILE A 1159 -35.77 -33.84 12.43
N ARG A 1160 -35.32 -34.67 11.48
CA ARG A 1160 -34.70 -35.96 11.77
C ARG A 1160 -33.39 -35.81 12.53
N LEU A 1161 -32.56 -34.82 12.19
CA LEU A 1161 -31.30 -34.55 12.89
C LEU A 1161 -31.54 -33.95 14.28
N ASP A 1162 -32.47 -33.01 14.41
CA ASP A 1162 -32.80 -32.35 15.67
C ASP A 1162 -33.45 -33.32 16.67
N THR A 1163 -34.40 -34.15 16.22
CA THR A 1163 -34.97 -35.22 17.07
C THR A 1163 -33.90 -36.19 17.59
N LEU A 1164 -32.87 -36.51 16.80
CA LEU A 1164 -31.76 -37.36 17.25
C LEU A 1164 -30.90 -36.67 18.31
N SER A 1165 -30.62 -35.38 18.11
CA SER A 1165 -29.87 -34.55 19.07
C SER A 1165 -30.62 -34.42 20.40
N GLU A 1166 -31.91 -34.06 20.35
CA GLU A 1166 -32.76 -33.92 21.54
C GLU A 1166 -32.97 -35.23 22.28
N ARG A 1167 -33.09 -36.35 21.55
CA ARG A 1167 -33.13 -37.68 22.17
C ARG A 1167 -31.83 -38.00 22.92
N GLN A 1168 -30.67 -37.61 22.38
CA GLN A 1168 -29.38 -37.82 23.06
C GLN A 1168 -29.23 -36.92 24.30
N ARG A 1169 -29.64 -35.64 24.21
CA ARG A 1169 -29.66 -34.71 25.35
C ARG A 1169 -30.58 -35.21 26.46
N THR A 1170 -31.80 -35.62 26.11
CA THR A 1170 -32.79 -36.14 27.06
C THR A 1170 -32.30 -37.43 27.73
N LYS A 1171 -31.70 -38.37 26.97
CA LYS A 1171 -31.07 -39.58 27.56
C LYS A 1171 -29.91 -39.27 28.51
N LYS A 1172 -29.12 -38.23 28.24
CA LYS A 1172 -28.04 -37.79 29.14
C LYS A 1172 -28.59 -37.19 30.43
N ARG A 1173 -29.71 -36.44 30.35
CA ARG A 1173 -30.43 -35.90 31.52
C ARG A 1173 -31.06 -37.01 32.35
N LEU A 1174 -31.67 -38.01 31.70
CA LEU A 1174 -32.24 -39.20 32.37
C LEU A 1174 -31.21 -39.95 33.24
N LYS A 1175 -29.92 -39.94 32.86
CA LYS A 1175 -28.83 -40.56 33.65
C LYS A 1175 -28.47 -39.78 34.93
N LYS A 1176 -28.94 -38.54 35.08
CA LYS A 1176 -28.55 -37.60 36.15
C LYS A 1176 -29.73 -37.08 36.98
N CYS A 1177 -30.96 -37.47 36.67
CA CYS A 1177 -32.18 -36.90 37.27
C CYS A 1177 -32.74 -37.73 38.44
N SER A 1178 -33.61 -37.09 39.23
CA SER A 1178 -34.29 -37.67 40.40
C SER A 1178 -35.51 -38.52 40.00
N PRO A 1179 -36.06 -39.39 40.89
CA PRO A 1179 -37.16 -40.30 40.55
C PRO A 1179 -38.42 -39.59 40.00
N ASN A 1180 -38.78 -38.41 40.54
CA ASN A 1180 -39.97 -37.66 40.10
C ASN A 1180 -39.83 -37.02 38.71
N GLU A 1181 -38.61 -36.76 38.23
CA GLU A 1181 -38.37 -36.21 36.88
C GLU A 1181 -38.23 -37.30 35.82
N THR A 1182 -38.10 -38.56 36.24
CA THR A 1182 -37.83 -39.69 35.34
C THR A 1182 -39.04 -40.01 34.46
N ASP A 1183 -40.25 -39.94 35.01
CA ASP A 1183 -41.49 -40.21 34.26
C ASP A 1183 -41.76 -39.12 33.21
N VAL A 1184 -41.57 -37.85 33.56
CA VAL A 1184 -41.70 -36.71 32.63
C VAL A 1184 -40.69 -36.80 31.48
N LEU A 1185 -39.44 -37.16 31.77
CA LEU A 1185 -38.41 -37.33 30.76
C LEU A 1185 -38.63 -38.58 29.89
N ASN A 1186 -39.26 -39.63 30.43
CA ASN A 1186 -39.66 -40.81 29.65
C ASN A 1186 -40.81 -40.51 28.70
N ASP A 1187 -41.81 -39.75 29.14
CA ASP A 1187 -42.91 -39.26 28.29
C ASP A 1187 -42.37 -38.34 27.17
N TRP A 1188 -41.42 -37.46 27.51
CA TRP A 1188 -40.71 -36.63 26.53
C TRP A 1188 -39.94 -37.46 25.50
N LEU A 1189 -39.23 -38.50 25.94
CA LEU A 1189 -38.57 -39.45 25.03
C LEU A 1189 -39.55 -40.20 24.14
N MET A 1190 -40.76 -40.49 24.63
CA MET A 1190 -41.81 -41.12 23.84
C MET A 1190 -42.33 -40.18 22.74
N GLN A 1191 -42.55 -38.90 23.07
CA GLN A 1191 -42.94 -37.87 22.11
C GLN A 1191 -41.87 -37.65 21.03
N ILE A 1192 -40.60 -37.49 21.41
CA ILE A 1192 -39.48 -37.37 20.45
C ILE A 1192 -39.40 -38.61 19.54
N LYS A 1193 -39.61 -39.81 20.09
CA LYS A 1193 -39.60 -41.06 19.31
C LYS A 1193 -40.77 -41.13 18.33
N LYS A 1194 -41.93 -40.58 18.68
CA LYS A 1194 -43.10 -40.47 17.79
C LYS A 1194 -42.78 -39.53 16.62
N VAL A 1195 -42.30 -38.31 16.90
CA VAL A 1195 -41.90 -37.32 15.88
C VAL A 1195 -40.85 -37.89 14.93
N TYR A 1196 -39.79 -38.51 15.46
CA TYR A 1196 -38.73 -39.13 14.65
C TYR A 1196 -39.26 -40.21 13.70
N ARG A 1197 -40.19 -41.05 14.16
CA ARG A 1197 -40.81 -42.09 13.32
C ARG A 1197 -41.68 -41.48 12.22
N THR A 1198 -42.47 -40.46 12.54
CA THR A 1198 -43.31 -39.76 11.56
C THR A 1198 -42.44 -39.07 10.49
N ALA A 1199 -41.38 -38.35 10.90
CA ALA A 1199 -40.45 -37.68 10.00
C ALA A 1199 -39.78 -38.68 9.02
N ILE A 1200 -39.30 -39.82 9.51
CA ILE A 1200 -38.70 -40.85 8.65
C ILE A 1200 -39.72 -41.47 7.70
N ASN A 1201 -40.96 -41.69 8.16
CA ASN A 1201 -41.99 -42.26 7.32
C ASN A 1201 -42.34 -41.32 6.15
N LEU A 1202 -42.56 -40.03 6.45
CA LEU A 1202 -42.83 -39.01 5.44
C LEU A 1202 -41.63 -38.82 4.50
N GLN A 1203 -40.41 -38.83 5.03
CA GLN A 1203 -39.19 -38.73 4.23
C GLN A 1203 -39.02 -39.91 3.27
N LYS A 1204 -39.37 -41.13 3.68
CA LYS A 1204 -39.34 -42.31 2.80
C LYS A 1204 -40.40 -42.24 1.70
N GLN A 1205 -41.57 -41.68 1.98
CA GLN A 1205 -42.63 -41.56 0.99
C GLN A 1205 -42.33 -40.47 -0.04
N LEU A 1206 -41.78 -39.35 0.41
CA LEU A 1206 -41.45 -38.17 -0.41
C LEU A 1206 -40.01 -38.17 -0.96
N SER A 1207 -39.20 -39.19 -0.68
CA SER A 1207 -37.81 -39.22 -1.14
C SER A 1207 -37.74 -39.18 -2.66
N PRO A 1208 -36.75 -38.53 -3.29
CA PRO A 1208 -36.71 -38.36 -4.74
C PRO A 1208 -36.69 -39.66 -5.54
N SER A 1209 -36.19 -40.74 -4.95
CA SER A 1209 -36.16 -42.09 -5.53
C SER A 1209 -37.39 -42.94 -5.17
N SER A 1210 -38.44 -42.34 -4.61
CA SER A 1210 -39.69 -43.02 -4.26
C SER A 1210 -40.54 -43.24 -5.51
N VAL A 1211 -41.00 -44.48 -5.69
CA VAL A 1211 -41.93 -44.90 -6.76
C VAL A 1211 -43.25 -44.09 -6.70
N PHE A 1212 -43.54 -43.42 -5.59
CA PHE A 1212 -44.65 -42.46 -5.49
C PHE A 1212 -44.63 -41.41 -6.62
N HIS A 1213 -43.45 -40.91 -6.98
CA HIS A 1213 -43.32 -39.81 -7.94
C HIS A 1213 -43.57 -40.24 -9.40
N GLU A 1214 -43.44 -41.54 -9.72
CA GLU A 1214 -43.79 -42.08 -11.05
C GLU A 1214 -45.26 -41.85 -11.41
N ARG A 1215 -46.15 -41.78 -10.40
CA ARG A 1215 -47.59 -41.59 -10.59
C ARG A 1215 -47.99 -40.13 -10.82
N CYS A 1216 -47.09 -39.18 -10.55
CA CYS A 1216 -47.30 -37.74 -10.71
C CYS A 1216 -48.62 -37.20 -10.08
N ASP A 1217 -49.06 -37.78 -8.96
CA ASP A 1217 -50.31 -37.41 -8.26
C ASP A 1217 -50.10 -36.16 -7.39
N ASP A 1218 -50.56 -35.00 -7.90
CA ASP A 1218 -50.42 -33.70 -7.25
C ASP A 1218 -51.32 -33.55 -6.02
N LYS A 1219 -52.51 -34.17 -6.01
CA LYS A 1219 -53.44 -34.16 -4.87
C LYS A 1219 -52.90 -34.95 -3.70
N GLN A 1220 -52.34 -36.13 -3.97
CA GLN A 1220 -51.73 -36.94 -2.92
C GLN A 1220 -50.44 -36.30 -2.39
N LEU A 1221 -49.65 -35.64 -3.27
CA LEU A 1221 -48.47 -34.87 -2.85
C LEU A 1221 -48.87 -33.71 -1.91
N ARG A 1222 -49.95 -32.98 -2.22
CA ARG A 1222 -50.48 -31.92 -1.35
C ARG A 1222 -50.80 -32.45 0.05
N LYS A 1223 -51.52 -33.56 0.13
CA LYS A 1223 -51.89 -34.16 1.42
C LYS A 1223 -50.66 -34.55 2.26
N LEU A 1224 -49.63 -35.11 1.62
CA LEU A 1224 -48.39 -35.46 2.31
C LEU A 1224 -47.62 -34.22 2.81
N VAL A 1225 -47.67 -33.11 2.08
CA VAL A 1225 -47.03 -31.85 2.49
C VAL A 1225 -47.82 -31.16 3.61
N GLU A 1226 -49.15 -31.25 3.62
CA GLU A 1226 -49.99 -30.84 4.75
C GLU A 1226 -49.65 -31.64 6.02
N GLU A 1227 -49.46 -32.96 5.90
CA GLU A 1227 -48.99 -33.81 7.03
C GLU A 1227 -47.59 -33.41 7.54
N VAL A 1228 -46.71 -32.91 6.66
CA VAL A 1228 -45.41 -32.34 7.06
C VAL A 1228 -45.59 -31.02 7.81
N ASN A 1229 -46.51 -30.16 7.36
CA ASN A 1229 -46.81 -28.90 8.04
C ASN A 1229 -47.39 -29.12 9.45
N ASP A 1230 -48.30 -30.09 9.60
CA ASP A 1230 -48.84 -30.50 10.89
C ASP A 1230 -47.74 -31.07 11.81
N LEU A 1231 -46.79 -31.83 11.25
CA LEU A 1231 -45.64 -32.34 11.99
C LEU A 1231 -44.73 -31.22 12.49
N VAL A 1232 -44.43 -30.21 11.66
CA VAL A 1232 -43.60 -29.05 12.05
C VAL A 1232 -44.30 -28.23 13.14
N SER A 1233 -45.61 -28.03 13.01
CA SER A 1233 -46.41 -27.26 13.97
C SER A 1233 -46.61 -27.97 15.32
N SER A 1234 -46.46 -29.30 15.35
CA SER A 1234 -46.63 -30.13 16.56
C SER A 1234 -45.31 -30.58 17.18
N LEU A 1235 -44.17 -29.97 16.79
CA LEU A 1235 -42.87 -30.30 17.36
C LEU A 1235 -42.82 -29.92 18.85
N PRO A 1236 -42.39 -30.84 19.72
CA PRO A 1236 -42.26 -30.54 21.14
C PRO A 1236 -41.01 -29.70 21.47
N PHE A 1237 -40.16 -29.35 20.50
CA PHE A 1237 -38.92 -28.63 20.73
C PHE A 1237 -38.60 -27.68 19.58
N ASP A 1238 -37.80 -26.65 19.86
CA ASP A 1238 -37.32 -25.72 18.85
C ASP A 1238 -36.25 -26.38 17.96
N THR A 1239 -36.33 -26.12 16.67
CA THR A 1239 -35.40 -26.68 15.67
C THR A 1239 -34.11 -25.86 15.59
N SER A 1240 -33.02 -26.49 15.13
CA SER A 1240 -31.69 -25.86 15.06
C SER A 1240 -31.54 -24.84 13.93
N SER A 1241 -32.47 -24.83 12.96
CA SER A 1241 -32.53 -23.87 11.85
C SER A 1241 -33.97 -23.39 11.65
N ASP A 1242 -34.17 -22.12 11.30
CA ASP A 1242 -35.49 -21.58 11.00
C ASP A 1242 -36.09 -22.25 9.75
N LEU A 1243 -37.04 -23.17 9.97
CA LEU A 1243 -37.75 -23.90 8.93
C LEU A 1243 -38.84 -23.06 8.24
N SER A 1244 -39.14 -21.86 8.74
CA SER A 1244 -40.27 -21.05 8.28
C SER A 1244 -40.16 -20.71 6.80
N ASN A 1245 -38.97 -20.32 6.32
CA ASN A 1245 -38.77 -19.93 4.92
C ASN A 1245 -38.93 -21.11 3.95
N ASP A 1246 -38.30 -22.26 4.23
CA ASP A 1246 -38.38 -23.46 3.39
C ASP A 1246 -39.80 -24.05 3.40
N LEU A 1247 -40.45 -24.09 4.58
CA LEU A 1247 -41.83 -24.58 4.70
C LEU A 1247 -42.85 -23.65 4.02
N GLN A 1248 -42.70 -22.33 4.12
CA GLN A 1248 -43.56 -21.37 3.44
C GLN A 1248 -43.43 -21.49 1.91
N LEU A 1249 -42.21 -21.66 1.38
CA LEU A 1249 -41.99 -21.86 -0.05
C LEU A 1249 -42.62 -23.17 -0.54
N ALA A 1250 -42.50 -24.25 0.23
CA ALA A 1250 -43.14 -25.53 -0.08
C ALA A 1250 -44.68 -25.44 -0.07
N ILE A 1251 -45.26 -24.84 0.97
CA ILE A 1251 -46.72 -24.69 1.11
C ILE A 1251 -47.29 -23.79 0.02
N LYS A 1252 -46.64 -22.65 -0.26
CA LYS A 1252 -47.03 -21.74 -1.34
C LYS A 1252 -46.97 -22.43 -2.71
N GLY A 1253 -45.98 -23.30 -2.92
CA GLY A 1253 -45.78 -23.99 -4.19
C GLY A 1253 -46.70 -25.19 -4.42
N ILE A 1254 -47.04 -25.96 -3.38
CA ILE A 1254 -47.75 -27.26 -3.49
C ILE A 1254 -49.20 -27.18 -2.98
N VAL A 1255 -49.43 -26.47 -1.87
CA VAL A 1255 -50.70 -26.49 -1.14
C VAL A 1255 -51.64 -25.37 -1.58
N VAL A 1256 -51.13 -24.16 -1.81
CA VAL A 1256 -51.94 -23.00 -2.25
C VAL A 1256 -52.32 -23.13 -3.73
N GLU A 1257 -53.61 -23.10 -4.07
CA GLU A 1257 -54.06 -23.12 -5.47
C GLU A 1257 -53.84 -21.77 -6.15
N HIS A 1258 -53.01 -21.75 -7.19
CA HIS A 1258 -53.00 -20.65 -8.14
C HIS A 1258 -54.10 -20.88 -9.19
N SER A 1259 -55.16 -20.06 -9.13
CA SER A 1259 -56.15 -19.93 -10.19
C SER A 1259 -55.45 -19.67 -11.52
N GLN A 1260 -55.82 -20.44 -12.54
CA GLN A 1260 -55.29 -20.34 -13.91
C GLN A 1260 -55.29 -18.88 -14.40
N ALA A 1261 -54.13 -18.40 -14.83
CA ALA A 1261 -54.02 -17.21 -15.67
C ALA A 1261 -53.23 -17.59 -16.93
N HIS A 1262 -53.86 -17.29 -18.07
CA HIS A 1262 -53.47 -17.58 -19.43
C HIS A 1262 -52.06 -17.14 -19.83
N ALA A 1263 -51.34 -18.04 -20.51
CA ALA A 1263 -50.52 -17.87 -21.74
C ALA A 1263 -49.38 -18.90 -21.74
#